data_AF-A0A349TCP6-F1
#
_entry.id   AF-A0A349TCP6-F1
#
_cell.length_a   1.000
_cell.length_b   1.000
_cell.length_c   1.000
_cell.angle_alpha   90.00
_cell.angle_beta   90.00
_cell.angle_gamma   90.00
#
_symmetry.space_group_name_H-M   'P 1'
#
loop_
_entity.id
_entity.type
_entity.pdbx_description
1 polymer ?
#
loop_
_entity_poly.entity_id
_entity_poly.type
_entity_poly.pdbx_seq_one_letter_code
_entity_poly.pdbx_strand_id
1 'polypeptide(L)'
;AAEFFSAIVAQSGDRGSSLAEALANQGLQLSNLGDFNTALRLFDQAEASLSTSDRVGQRLLRNYRALDYLNQNDPDLALEILNQSILPITRGGDVEGLRAGVISDSIATRINRESEEYKKLGGVDPGLTPEELAAVLDAQGSAIRGSALRRTGEFAAAEEALSEAINVILSVREGHLHSATFMIAEIQIERAQIAEELGQTANSGAAYDAAIFVAADSFPRSPILLATEARKAAFLARSGQTDAARQLFADVVNNSRLIEGSGPAVRDLLQPYFDMLAADGSNQSAAEMFEAAQVLERPGLAQTQAVLARRFSEGDDEAASLFRLATVRSRAIARAQAEISKLSSLAEPTEPQLARIGYLQESLDILELEQTALTARLNEFPRYRAVSPARVDLISLQQTLGEGEAYAKMIGLSDGIYMLYVTRSEAIAYRADISTDDLEFRAQLLRDSVVQTEGGQTLVNLFDVEGSYELYRQLFAPVHDHLASAEHLIFEPDGGMLQLPPAVLVTSEESVNKYLAKQDDEEVNPFDFTGIDWLGRDRRISIAVSPRGFLELRNLAPSTARRDYLGLGQNAIPTQQIFDSASTEACTWPVNTWGKPISADELYFAAGKFGSGDVMTDEAFTDTALLNSQEINDYRVVHFATHGLVTAPRPGCPPSPALVTSFGQDGSDGLLSFREIFDLNLNADVVILSACDTAGMATAAVSREAGITTGGNFALDGLVRAFVAAGARSVVASHWPVPDDFDATQRLVNAIVGAEPGTALAQSLVNGQADLMDDPQTSHPFYWGAFIILGDGEKQVIAAGG
;
A
#
# COMPACT_ATOMS: atom_id res chain seq x y z
N ALA A 1 -9.17 14.55 9.29
CA ALA A 1 -9.70 15.09 10.56
C ALA A 1 -8.87 14.66 11.80
N ALA A 2 -8.60 13.36 12.03
CA ALA A 2 -7.88 12.89 13.22
C ALA A 2 -6.45 13.48 13.41
N GLU A 3 -5.62 13.49 12.36
CA GLU A 3 -4.25 14.05 12.44
C GLU A 3 -4.25 15.54 12.78
N PHE A 4 -5.24 16.28 12.28
CA PHE A 4 -5.41 17.71 12.53
C PHE A 4 -5.64 18.04 14.01
N PHE A 5 -6.52 17.29 14.69
CA PHE A 5 -6.82 17.54 16.10
C PHE A 5 -5.69 17.05 17.01
N SER A 6 -4.99 15.96 16.64
CA SER A 6 -3.76 15.58 17.34
C SER A 6 -2.70 16.70 17.28
N ALA A 7 -2.59 17.44 16.18
CA ALA A 7 -1.65 18.55 16.03
C ALA A 7 -2.08 19.82 16.80
N ILE A 8 -3.38 20.16 16.81
CA ILE A 8 -3.91 21.30 17.58
C ILE A 8 -3.77 21.05 19.09
N VAL A 9 -4.03 19.82 19.53
CA VAL A 9 -4.13 19.53 20.96
C VAL A 9 -2.77 19.13 21.55
N ALA A 10 -1.86 18.51 20.79
CA ALA A 10 -0.46 18.32 21.20
C ALA A 10 0.25 19.66 21.55
N GLN A 11 -0.21 20.78 20.98
CA GLN A 11 0.29 22.12 21.30
C GLN A 11 -0.27 22.71 22.62
N SER A 12 -1.31 22.12 23.22
CA SER A 12 -2.03 22.68 24.38
C SER A 12 -1.51 22.24 25.77
N GLY A 13 -0.57 21.29 25.85
CA GLY A 13 0.26 21.06 27.04
C GLY A 13 -0.39 20.48 28.31
N ASP A 14 -1.69 20.16 28.32
CA ASP A 14 -2.37 19.61 29.51
C ASP A 14 -2.29 18.08 29.58
N ARG A 15 -1.72 17.53 30.67
CA ARG A 15 -1.29 16.11 30.74
C ARG A 15 -2.36 15.15 31.27
N GLY A 16 -3.50 15.63 31.79
CA GLY A 16 -4.56 14.80 32.37
C GLY A 16 -5.63 14.27 31.39
N SER A 17 -5.94 15.01 30.32
CA SER A 17 -6.91 14.63 29.27
C SER A 17 -6.32 13.79 28.14
N SER A 18 -4.99 13.57 28.17
CA SER A 18 -4.22 13.01 27.06
C SER A 18 -4.60 11.57 26.67
N LEU A 19 -5.02 10.73 27.63
CA LEU A 19 -5.37 9.34 27.35
C LEU A 19 -6.74 9.23 26.64
N ALA A 20 -7.77 9.91 27.17
CA ALA A 20 -9.10 9.87 26.58
C ALA A 20 -9.07 10.40 25.13
N GLU A 21 -8.30 11.45 24.91
CA GLU A 21 -8.09 12.02 23.59
C GLU A 21 -7.33 11.07 22.66
N ALA A 22 -6.24 10.44 23.12
CA ALA A 22 -5.49 9.48 22.33
C ALA A 22 -6.36 8.29 21.91
N LEU A 23 -7.17 7.76 22.83
CA LEU A 23 -8.14 6.69 22.56
C LEU A 23 -9.21 7.14 21.56
N ALA A 24 -9.75 8.35 21.69
CA ALA A 24 -10.72 8.89 20.74
C ALA A 24 -10.12 9.08 19.34
N ASN A 25 -8.90 9.60 19.23
CA ASN A 25 -8.20 9.74 17.95
C ASN A 25 -7.92 8.38 17.30
N GLN A 26 -7.46 7.39 18.08
CA GLN A 26 -7.24 6.03 17.60
C GLN A 26 -8.55 5.39 17.14
N GLY A 27 -9.64 5.59 17.90
CA GLY A 27 -10.98 5.12 17.52
C GLY A 27 -11.44 5.71 16.19
N LEU A 28 -11.27 7.03 15.98
CA LEU A 28 -11.63 7.66 14.71
C LEU A 28 -10.77 7.16 13.54
N GLN A 29 -9.49 6.91 13.76
CA GLN A 29 -8.62 6.33 12.73
C GLN A 29 -9.12 4.95 12.30
N LEU A 30 -9.42 4.07 13.26
CA LEU A 30 -9.96 2.74 12.98
C LEU A 30 -11.34 2.80 12.33
N SER A 31 -12.20 3.74 12.72
CA SER A 31 -13.49 3.98 12.08
C SER A 31 -13.34 4.40 10.61
N ASN A 32 -12.42 5.32 10.30
CA ASN A 32 -12.12 5.69 8.91
C ASN A 32 -11.56 4.52 8.09
N LEU A 33 -10.98 3.52 8.77
CA LEU A 33 -10.52 2.27 8.18
C LEU A 33 -11.59 1.17 8.20
N GLY A 34 -12.84 1.48 8.57
CA GLY A 34 -13.94 0.51 8.59
C GLY A 34 -13.94 -0.48 9.76
N ASP A 35 -13.01 -0.39 10.72
CA ASP A 35 -13.05 -1.18 11.96
C ASP A 35 -13.88 -0.48 13.04
N PHE A 36 -15.20 -0.47 12.79
CA PHE A 36 -16.19 0.19 13.64
C PHE A 36 -16.30 -0.45 15.02
N ASN A 37 -16.10 -1.76 15.13
CA ASN A 37 -16.20 -2.48 16.41
C ASN A 37 -15.06 -2.11 17.37
N THR A 38 -13.83 -2.04 16.87
CA THR A 38 -12.70 -1.59 17.69
C THR A 38 -12.78 -0.09 17.95
N ALA A 39 -13.21 0.70 16.97
CA ALA A 39 -13.46 2.13 17.15
C ALA A 39 -14.44 2.39 18.31
N LEU A 40 -15.58 1.71 18.33
CA LEU A 40 -16.58 1.85 19.40
C LEU A 40 -16.01 1.53 20.78
N ARG A 41 -15.24 0.43 20.91
CA ARG A 41 -14.57 0.08 22.17
C ARG A 41 -13.60 1.17 22.64
N LEU A 42 -12.85 1.76 21.72
CA LEU A 42 -11.92 2.85 22.04
C LEU A 42 -12.66 4.13 22.44
N PHE A 43 -13.80 4.44 21.81
CA PHE A 43 -14.64 5.57 22.23
C PHE A 43 -15.24 5.36 23.63
N ASP A 44 -15.68 4.14 23.97
CA ASP A 44 -16.16 3.83 25.30
C ASP A 44 -15.04 3.94 26.37
N GLN A 45 -13.83 3.49 26.04
CA GLN A 45 -12.66 3.66 26.91
C GLN A 45 -12.25 5.14 27.07
N ALA A 46 -12.35 5.91 25.99
CA ALA A 46 -12.13 7.35 26.01
C ALA A 46 -13.13 8.04 26.95
N GLU A 47 -14.42 7.69 26.84
CA GLU A 47 -15.48 8.21 27.71
C GLU A 47 -15.23 7.89 29.19
N ALA A 48 -14.89 6.64 29.49
CA ALA A 48 -14.59 6.20 30.85
C ALA A 48 -13.35 6.91 31.45
N SER A 49 -12.43 7.35 30.60
CA SER A 49 -11.21 8.06 30.98
C SER A 49 -11.41 9.58 31.10
N LEU A 50 -12.58 10.10 30.72
CA LEU A 50 -12.86 11.53 30.63
C LEU A 50 -13.42 12.09 31.95
N SER A 51 -12.91 13.24 32.41
CA SER A 51 -13.49 13.91 33.57
C SER A 51 -14.87 14.49 33.26
N THR A 52 -15.81 14.42 34.21
CA THR A 52 -17.14 15.05 34.08
C THR A 52 -17.08 16.57 33.92
N SER A 53 -15.95 17.20 34.32
CA SER A 53 -15.69 18.62 34.14
C SER A 53 -15.01 18.98 32.82
N ASP A 54 -14.51 18.00 32.05
CA ASP A 54 -13.81 18.23 30.79
C ASP A 54 -14.81 18.45 29.63
N ARG A 55 -15.17 19.70 29.43
CA ARG A 55 -16.15 20.11 28.40
C ARG A 55 -15.60 20.12 26.98
N VAL A 56 -14.28 20.16 26.82
CA VAL A 56 -13.61 20.11 25.52
C VAL A 56 -13.56 18.66 25.05
N GLY A 57 -13.08 17.77 25.92
CA GLY A 57 -13.06 16.33 25.64
C GLY A 57 -14.44 15.74 25.35
N GLN A 58 -15.49 16.19 26.06
CA GLN A 58 -16.88 15.79 25.77
C GLN A 58 -17.33 16.17 24.35
N ARG A 59 -16.97 17.37 23.87
CA ARG A 59 -17.30 17.83 22.51
C ARG A 59 -16.56 17.04 21.45
N LEU A 60 -15.26 16.79 21.69
CA LEU A 60 -14.41 16.00 20.80
C LEU A 60 -15.01 14.60 20.62
N LEU A 61 -15.30 13.91 21.74
CA LEU A 61 -15.83 12.55 21.70
C LEU A 61 -17.21 12.47 21.04
N ARG A 62 -18.11 13.44 21.33
CA ARG A 62 -19.41 13.55 20.63
C ARG A 62 -19.22 13.62 19.12
N ASN A 63 -18.37 14.52 18.66
CA ASN A 63 -18.14 14.72 17.23
C ASN A 63 -17.53 13.46 16.58
N TYR A 64 -16.60 12.78 17.25
CA TYR A 64 -15.97 11.57 16.72
C TYR A 64 -16.93 10.38 16.66
N ARG A 65 -17.81 10.19 17.66
CA ARG A 65 -18.89 9.22 17.59
C ARG A 65 -19.87 9.54 16.45
N ALA A 66 -20.22 10.81 16.26
CA ALA A 66 -21.09 11.20 15.14
C ALA A 66 -20.44 10.93 13.77
N LEU A 67 -19.13 11.17 13.62
CA LEU A 67 -18.37 10.80 12.44
C LEU A 67 -18.32 9.28 12.23
N ASP A 68 -18.17 8.50 13.31
CA ASP A 68 -18.16 7.04 13.24
C ASP A 68 -19.48 6.49 12.68
N TYR A 69 -20.62 7.02 13.12
CA TYR A 69 -21.91 6.67 12.55
C TYR A 69 -22.05 7.11 11.08
N LEU A 70 -21.52 8.28 10.69
CA LEU A 70 -21.49 8.67 9.27
C LEU A 70 -20.62 7.77 8.41
N ASN A 71 -19.50 7.27 8.94
CA ASN A 71 -18.63 6.29 8.25
C ASN A 71 -19.34 4.95 8.08
N GLN A 72 -20.22 4.56 9.02
CA GLN A 72 -21.11 3.40 8.92
C GLN A 72 -22.34 3.64 8.02
N ASN A 73 -22.44 4.83 7.42
CA ASN A 73 -23.59 5.27 6.62
C ASN A 73 -24.91 5.34 7.42
N ASP A 74 -24.83 5.70 8.71
CA ASP A 74 -25.98 5.91 9.61
C ASP A 74 -26.09 7.40 10.03
N PRO A 75 -26.69 8.26 9.19
CA PRO A 75 -26.82 9.68 9.49
C PRO A 75 -27.81 9.97 10.64
N ASP A 76 -28.78 9.09 10.88
CA ASP A 76 -29.80 9.28 11.91
C ASP A 76 -29.18 9.16 13.32
N LEU A 77 -28.36 8.13 13.55
CA LEU A 77 -27.61 8.00 14.80
C LEU A 77 -26.58 9.12 14.98
N ALA A 78 -25.93 9.58 13.90
CA ALA A 78 -25.05 10.73 13.97
C ALA A 78 -25.78 11.99 14.47
N LEU A 79 -27.00 12.25 13.97
CA LEU A 79 -27.84 13.36 14.43
C LEU A 79 -28.30 13.19 15.88
N GLU A 80 -28.63 11.96 16.31
CA GLU A 80 -28.98 11.67 17.70
C GLU A 80 -27.83 12.03 18.65
N ILE A 81 -26.61 11.60 18.35
CA ILE A 81 -25.41 11.94 19.12
C ILE A 81 -25.18 13.45 19.15
N LEU A 82 -25.33 14.15 18.02
CA LEU A 82 -25.12 15.60 17.95
C LEU A 82 -26.20 16.41 18.69
N ASN A 83 -27.38 15.83 18.92
CA ASN A 83 -28.46 16.45 19.70
C ASN A 83 -28.25 16.35 21.22
N GLN A 84 -27.29 15.54 21.68
CA GLN A 84 -26.97 15.45 23.10
C GLN A 84 -26.40 16.78 23.62
N SER A 85 -26.99 17.29 24.69
CA SER A 85 -26.61 18.59 25.26
C SER A 85 -25.30 18.48 26.04
N ILE A 86 -24.30 19.26 25.63
CA ILE A 86 -23.05 19.43 26.38
C ILE A 86 -23.11 20.78 27.10
N LEU A 87 -22.87 20.76 28.41
CA LEU A 87 -22.86 21.98 29.21
C LEU A 87 -21.83 23.00 28.68
N PRO A 88 -22.16 24.31 28.71
CA PRO A 88 -21.25 25.35 28.25
C PRO A 88 -20.03 25.45 29.17
N ILE A 89 -18.92 25.93 28.62
CA ILE A 89 -17.74 26.29 29.42
C ILE A 89 -18.11 27.56 30.22
N THR A 90 -18.40 27.40 31.51
CA THR A 90 -18.68 28.52 32.41
C THR A 90 -17.38 29.25 32.77
N ARG A 91 -17.31 30.55 32.47
CA ARG A 91 -16.30 31.49 32.99
C ARG A 91 -16.48 31.66 34.51
N GLY A 92 -16.11 30.66 35.30
CA GLY A 92 -16.65 30.55 36.66
C GLY A 92 -15.70 30.21 37.80
N GLY A 93 -14.41 29.95 37.55
CA GLY A 93 -13.48 29.56 38.62
C GLY A 93 -12.67 30.70 39.23
N ASP A 94 -12.31 31.71 38.43
CA ASP A 94 -11.22 32.63 38.78
C ASP A 94 -11.65 34.01 39.23
N VAL A 95 -12.93 34.38 39.11
CA VAL A 95 -13.38 35.73 39.47
C VAL A 95 -13.31 35.95 40.99
N GLU A 96 -13.56 34.91 41.79
CA GLU A 96 -13.37 34.97 43.25
C GLU A 96 -11.89 34.99 43.63
N GLY A 97 -11.03 34.22 42.96
CA GLY A 97 -9.57 34.25 43.16
C GLY A 97 -8.95 35.60 42.80
N LEU A 98 -9.33 36.18 41.66
CA LEU A 98 -8.96 37.54 41.24
C LEU A 98 -9.43 38.59 42.25
N ARG A 99 -10.68 38.48 42.74
CA ARG A 99 -11.20 39.38 43.79
C ARG A 99 -10.48 39.22 45.14
N ALA A 100 -9.93 38.05 45.41
CA ALA A 100 -9.11 37.75 46.58
C ALA A 100 -7.61 38.06 46.37
N GLY A 101 -7.20 38.57 45.20
CA GLY A 101 -5.81 38.89 44.89
C GLY A 101 -4.92 37.67 44.59
N VAL A 102 -5.51 36.52 44.29
CA VAL A 102 -4.81 35.28 43.92
C VAL A 102 -4.73 35.20 42.40
N ILE A 103 -3.51 35.18 41.87
CA ILE A 103 -3.25 34.83 40.47
C ILE A 103 -3.07 33.31 40.43
N SER A 104 -4.11 32.60 40.00
CA SER A 104 -4.04 31.16 39.69
C SER A 104 -3.22 30.91 38.42
N ASP A 105 -2.80 29.66 38.18
CA ASP A 105 -2.09 29.30 36.93
C ASP A 105 -2.90 29.64 35.67
N SER A 106 -4.23 29.52 35.71
CA SER A 106 -5.12 29.93 34.61
C SER A 106 -5.14 31.45 34.40
N ILE A 107 -5.08 32.25 35.48
CA ILE A 107 -4.94 33.72 35.39
C ILE A 107 -3.53 34.09 34.92
N ALA A 108 -2.48 33.46 35.45
CA ALA A 108 -1.09 33.72 35.07
C ALA A 108 -0.86 33.42 33.59
N THR A 109 -1.38 32.29 33.10
CA THR A 109 -1.31 31.91 31.67
C THR A 109 -2.03 32.92 30.79
N ARG A 110 -3.19 33.43 31.24
CA ARG A 110 -3.96 34.47 30.52
C ARG A 110 -3.27 35.84 30.54
N ILE A 111 -2.70 36.26 31.66
CA ILE A 111 -1.93 37.51 31.77
C ILE A 111 -0.68 37.45 30.88
N ASN A 112 0.04 36.34 30.90
CA ASN A 112 1.22 36.14 30.05
C ASN A 112 0.84 36.09 28.56
N ARG A 113 -0.36 35.61 28.22
CA ARG A 113 -0.93 35.61 26.85
C ARG A 113 -1.33 36.99 26.34
N GLU A 114 -1.88 37.83 27.21
CA GLU A 114 -2.36 39.18 26.87
C GLU A 114 -1.26 40.25 26.90
N SER A 115 -0.04 39.91 27.34
CA SER A 115 1.12 40.83 27.34
C SER A 115 1.64 41.12 25.92
N GLU A 116 1.44 42.36 25.47
CA GLU A 116 2.02 42.93 24.25
C GLU A 116 3.56 42.84 24.23
N GLU A 117 4.23 43.01 25.38
CA GLU A 117 5.68 42.86 25.49
C GLU A 117 6.16 41.42 25.25
N TYR A 118 5.41 40.40 25.68
CA TYR A 118 5.79 38.99 25.49
C TYR A 118 5.69 38.56 24.02
N LYS A 119 4.71 39.09 23.28
CA LYS A 119 4.57 38.91 21.83
C LYS A 119 5.69 39.57 21.03
N LYS A 120 6.16 40.76 21.47
CA LYS A 120 7.29 41.48 20.83
C LYS A 120 8.65 40.80 21.04
N LEU A 121 8.80 39.95 22.05
CA LEU A 121 10.03 39.22 22.37
C LEU A 121 10.14 37.85 21.66
N GLY A 122 9.23 37.52 20.74
CA GLY A 122 9.26 36.26 20.00
C GLY A 122 8.75 35.06 20.80
N GLY A 123 7.87 35.29 21.79
CA GLY A 123 7.18 34.21 22.50
C GLY A 123 6.35 33.34 21.54
N VAL A 124 6.43 32.01 21.72
CA VAL A 124 5.66 31.01 20.97
C VAL A 124 4.16 31.23 21.21
N ASP A 125 3.33 31.25 20.15
CA ASP A 125 1.86 31.33 20.24
C ASP A 125 1.34 30.18 21.12
N PRO A 126 0.72 30.45 22.28
CA PRO A 126 0.48 29.43 23.31
C PRO A 126 -0.77 28.56 23.08
N GLY A 127 -1.20 28.37 21.82
CA GLY A 127 -2.35 27.54 21.43
C GLY A 127 -3.73 28.20 21.65
N LEU A 128 -4.81 27.49 21.29
CA LEU A 128 -6.19 27.94 21.49
C LEU A 128 -6.58 27.92 22.98
N THR A 129 -7.44 28.85 23.42
CA THR A 129 -8.08 28.73 24.75
C THR A 129 -9.10 27.59 24.76
N PRO A 130 -9.46 27.02 25.93
CA PRO A 130 -10.53 26.03 26.02
C PRO A 130 -11.85 26.51 25.41
N GLU A 131 -12.17 27.82 25.52
CA GLU A 131 -13.35 28.42 24.91
C GLU A 131 -13.23 28.50 23.38
N GLU A 132 -12.08 28.93 22.85
CA GLU A 132 -11.82 28.96 21.41
C GLU A 132 -11.89 27.54 20.83
N LEU A 133 -11.27 26.56 21.49
CA LEU A 133 -11.28 25.16 21.09
C LEU A 133 -12.69 24.56 21.16
N ALA A 134 -13.47 24.87 22.20
CA ALA A 134 -14.86 24.45 22.28
C ALA A 134 -15.72 25.06 21.16
N ALA A 135 -15.51 26.32 20.81
CA ALA A 135 -16.19 26.95 19.69
C ALA A 135 -15.86 26.27 18.35
N VAL A 136 -14.58 25.93 18.12
CA VAL A 136 -14.15 25.18 16.93
C VAL A 136 -14.78 23.77 16.89
N LEU A 137 -14.84 23.08 18.03
CA LEU A 137 -15.49 21.77 18.12
C LEU A 137 -17.01 21.85 17.96
N ASP A 138 -17.65 22.91 18.45
CA ASP A 138 -19.09 23.12 18.21
C ASP A 138 -19.37 23.44 16.73
N ALA A 139 -18.52 24.24 16.08
CA ALA A 139 -18.58 24.46 14.64
C ALA A 139 -18.40 23.16 13.84
N GLN A 140 -17.47 22.30 14.25
CA GLN A 140 -17.33 20.97 13.66
C GLN A 140 -18.59 20.13 13.84
N GLY A 141 -19.23 20.19 15.03
CA GLY A 141 -20.50 19.53 15.28
C GLY A 141 -21.61 20.00 14.32
N SER A 142 -21.71 21.30 14.07
CA SER A 142 -22.63 21.86 13.07
C SER A 142 -22.27 21.44 11.63
N ALA A 143 -20.98 21.33 11.30
CA ALA A 143 -20.56 20.82 10.00
C ALA A 143 -20.94 19.35 9.79
N ILE A 144 -20.67 18.48 10.78
CA ILE A 144 -21.07 17.06 10.75
C ILE A 144 -22.59 16.93 10.66
N ARG A 145 -23.34 17.76 11.41
CA ARG A 145 -24.80 17.84 11.31
C ARG A 145 -25.25 18.19 9.89
N GLY A 146 -24.60 19.16 9.25
CA GLY A 146 -24.86 19.52 7.86
C GLY A 146 -24.68 18.34 6.91
N SER A 147 -23.56 17.61 7.01
CA SER A 147 -23.32 16.40 6.22
C SER A 147 -24.37 15.31 6.48
N ALA A 148 -24.77 15.09 7.74
CA ALA A 148 -25.80 14.11 8.09
C ALA A 148 -27.18 14.47 7.50
N LEU A 149 -27.60 15.74 7.65
CA LEU A 149 -28.85 16.25 7.08
C LEU A 149 -28.87 16.20 5.55
N ARG A 150 -27.74 16.41 4.88
CA ARG A 150 -27.65 16.21 3.43
C ARG A 150 -27.95 14.75 3.06
N ARG A 151 -27.39 13.78 3.78
CA ARG A 151 -27.63 12.35 3.54
C ARG A 151 -29.07 11.91 3.79
N THR A 152 -29.81 12.62 4.66
CA THR A 152 -31.25 12.40 4.87
C THR A 152 -32.15 13.18 3.88
N GLY A 153 -31.55 14.00 3.00
CA GLY A 153 -32.27 14.82 2.02
C GLY A 153 -32.82 16.15 2.57
N GLU A 154 -32.46 16.54 3.79
CA GLU A 154 -32.89 17.77 4.45
C GLU A 154 -32.00 18.98 4.07
N PHE A 155 -31.87 19.25 2.77
CA PHE A 155 -30.89 20.20 2.22
C PHE A 155 -30.94 21.62 2.80
N ALA A 156 -32.13 22.14 3.12
CA ALA A 156 -32.26 23.47 3.68
C ALA A 156 -31.68 23.56 5.10
N ALA A 157 -31.95 22.55 5.93
CA ALA A 157 -31.40 22.47 7.28
C ALA A 157 -29.90 22.16 7.24
N ALA A 158 -29.46 21.37 6.26
CA ALA A 158 -28.04 21.12 6.01
C ALA A 158 -27.29 22.42 5.73
N GLU A 159 -27.79 23.25 4.79
CA GLU A 159 -27.18 24.53 4.44
C GLU A 159 -27.13 25.51 5.62
N GLU A 160 -28.17 25.51 6.48
CA GLU A 160 -28.20 26.32 7.71
C GLU A 160 -27.10 25.90 8.69
N ALA A 161 -26.96 24.59 8.95
CA ALA A 161 -25.94 24.06 9.84
C ALA A 161 -24.51 24.29 9.31
N LEU A 162 -24.29 24.12 7.99
CA LEU A 162 -23.01 24.40 7.34
C LEU A 162 -22.65 25.90 7.39
N SER A 163 -23.63 26.77 7.21
CA SER A 163 -23.44 28.23 7.32
C SER A 163 -23.12 28.66 8.75
N GLU A 164 -23.80 28.08 9.74
CA GLU A 164 -23.49 28.29 11.16
C GLU A 164 -22.04 27.90 11.47
N ALA A 165 -21.60 26.73 11.00
CA ALA A 165 -20.24 26.26 11.22
C ALA A 165 -19.18 27.26 10.69
N ILE A 166 -19.33 27.75 9.44
CA ILE A 166 -18.42 28.77 8.88
C ILE A 166 -18.44 30.05 9.73
N ASN A 167 -19.63 30.54 10.10
CA ASN A 167 -19.75 31.77 10.89
C ASN A 167 -19.05 31.65 12.25
N VAL A 168 -19.18 30.51 12.93
CA VAL A 168 -18.48 30.27 14.20
C VAL A 168 -16.97 30.22 13.98
N ILE A 169 -16.48 29.51 12.96
CA ILE A 169 -15.03 29.44 12.66
C ILE A 169 -14.47 30.84 12.39
N LEU A 170 -15.13 31.65 11.57
CA LEU A 170 -14.71 33.02 11.24
C LEU A 170 -14.81 33.97 12.44
N SER A 171 -15.69 33.70 13.41
CA SER A 171 -15.77 34.50 14.64
C SER A 171 -14.59 34.27 15.60
N VAL A 172 -13.94 33.11 15.52
CA VAL A 172 -12.76 32.79 16.34
C VAL A 172 -11.53 33.49 15.75
N ARG A 173 -10.89 34.36 16.55
CA ARG A 173 -9.69 35.14 16.16
C ARG A 173 -9.85 35.90 14.84
N GLU A 174 -11.04 36.43 14.56
CA GLU A 174 -11.35 37.18 13.34
C GLU A 174 -11.03 36.41 12.05
N GLY A 175 -11.11 35.07 12.09
CA GLY A 175 -10.84 34.20 10.95
C GLY A 175 -9.36 33.89 10.73
N HIS A 176 -8.44 34.38 11.58
CA HIS A 176 -7.01 34.07 11.50
C HIS A 176 -6.62 32.70 12.06
N LEU A 177 -7.57 31.77 12.12
CA LEU A 177 -7.34 30.40 12.57
C LEU A 177 -6.98 29.52 11.37
N HIS A 178 -5.72 29.59 10.92
CA HIS A 178 -5.21 28.82 9.78
C HIS A 178 -5.48 27.30 9.90
N SER A 179 -5.50 26.78 11.12
CA SER A 179 -5.81 25.39 11.39
C SER A 179 -7.26 25.06 10.99
N ALA A 180 -8.24 25.91 11.24
CA ALA A 180 -9.64 25.64 10.89
C ALA A 180 -9.98 25.83 9.40
N THR A 181 -9.06 26.36 8.59
CA THR A 181 -9.32 26.65 7.17
C THR A 181 -9.62 25.39 6.33
N PHE A 182 -9.05 24.24 6.70
CA PHE A 182 -9.40 22.95 6.07
C PHE A 182 -10.90 22.63 6.23
N MET A 183 -11.48 22.92 7.39
CA MET A 183 -12.90 22.67 7.66
C MET A 183 -13.79 23.55 6.79
N ILE A 184 -13.35 24.79 6.51
CA ILE A 184 -14.07 25.68 5.59
C ILE A 184 -14.08 25.08 4.17
N ALA A 185 -12.95 24.54 3.68
CA ALA A 185 -12.89 23.90 2.37
C ALA A 185 -13.84 22.69 2.29
N GLU A 186 -13.84 21.81 3.30
CA GLU A 186 -14.77 20.68 3.38
C GLU A 186 -16.24 21.11 3.44
N ILE A 187 -16.56 22.15 4.22
CA ILE A 187 -17.92 22.70 4.24
C ILE A 187 -18.33 23.20 2.85
N GLN A 188 -17.44 23.88 2.12
CA GLN A 188 -17.76 24.32 0.75
C GLN A 188 -17.97 23.13 -0.20
N ILE A 189 -17.25 22.03 -0.02
CA ILE A 189 -17.48 20.79 -0.78
C ILE A 189 -18.88 20.22 -0.49
N GLU A 190 -19.30 20.16 0.78
CA GLU A 190 -20.65 19.72 1.15
C GLU A 190 -21.73 20.62 0.55
N ARG A 191 -21.53 21.95 0.58
CA ARG A 191 -22.44 22.91 -0.08
C ARG A 191 -22.49 22.71 -1.60
N ALA A 192 -21.35 22.38 -2.22
CA ALA A 192 -21.29 22.07 -3.64
C ALA A 192 -22.12 20.82 -3.97
N GLN A 193 -22.06 19.79 -3.13
CA GLN A 193 -22.85 18.56 -3.26
C GLN A 193 -24.35 18.83 -3.06
N ILE A 194 -24.73 19.63 -2.06
CA ILE A 194 -26.14 20.06 -1.88
C ILE A 194 -26.64 20.78 -3.15
N ALA A 195 -25.86 21.72 -3.67
CA ALA A 195 -26.22 22.45 -4.88
C ALA A 195 -26.34 21.51 -6.09
N GLU A 196 -25.48 20.49 -6.19
CA GLU A 196 -25.54 19.47 -7.24
C GLU A 196 -26.82 18.64 -7.13
N GLU A 197 -27.17 18.14 -5.95
CA GLU A 197 -28.39 17.35 -5.70
C GLU A 197 -29.68 18.16 -5.97
N LEU A 198 -29.62 19.48 -5.78
CA LEU A 198 -30.70 20.42 -6.13
C LEU A 198 -30.72 20.81 -7.62
N GLY A 199 -29.81 20.28 -8.45
CA GLY A 199 -29.69 20.61 -9.88
C GLY A 199 -29.15 22.01 -10.18
N GLN A 200 -28.49 22.64 -9.20
CA GLN A 200 -27.94 24.00 -9.28
C GLN A 200 -26.47 23.99 -9.71
N THR A 201 -26.19 23.56 -10.94
CA THR A 201 -24.83 23.37 -11.47
C THR A 201 -23.91 24.58 -11.28
N ALA A 202 -24.40 25.81 -11.51
CA ALA A 202 -23.60 27.02 -11.33
C ALA A 202 -23.19 27.27 -9.87
N ASN A 203 -24.11 27.03 -8.93
CA ASN A 203 -23.85 27.19 -7.50
C ASN A 203 -22.88 26.11 -7.00
N SER A 204 -23.03 24.87 -7.50
CA SER A 204 -22.11 23.77 -7.19
C SER A 204 -20.70 24.08 -7.67
N GLY A 205 -20.54 24.53 -8.92
CA GLY A 205 -19.25 24.96 -9.47
C GLY A 205 -18.60 26.09 -8.64
N ALA A 206 -19.37 27.12 -8.28
CA ALA A 206 -18.88 28.23 -7.47
C ALA A 206 -18.46 27.79 -6.05
N ALA A 207 -19.17 26.84 -5.45
CA ALA A 207 -18.80 26.28 -4.15
C ALA A 207 -17.52 25.44 -4.23
N TYR A 208 -17.33 24.64 -5.29
CA TYR A 208 -16.03 23.98 -5.54
C TYR A 208 -14.90 24.98 -5.76
N ASP A 209 -15.13 26.06 -6.50
CA ASP A 209 -14.13 27.12 -6.70
C ASP A 209 -13.76 27.79 -5.37
N ALA A 210 -14.74 28.03 -4.50
CA ALA A 210 -14.49 28.54 -3.15
C ALA A 210 -13.68 27.55 -2.31
N ALA A 211 -13.98 26.25 -2.38
CA ALA A 211 -13.21 25.21 -1.69
C ALA A 211 -11.74 25.17 -2.17
N ILE A 212 -11.52 25.18 -3.50
CA ILE A 212 -10.17 25.21 -4.10
C ILE A 212 -9.44 26.47 -3.69
N PHE A 213 -10.08 27.63 -3.72
CA PHE A 213 -9.46 28.89 -3.31
C PHE A 213 -8.97 28.83 -1.87
N VAL A 214 -9.82 28.34 -0.95
CA VAL A 214 -9.49 28.17 0.47
C VAL A 214 -8.35 27.16 0.66
N ALA A 215 -8.39 26.03 -0.04
CA ALA A 215 -7.36 25.01 0.03
C ALA A 215 -6.03 25.47 -0.58
N ALA A 216 -6.04 26.21 -1.68
CA ALA A 216 -4.84 26.70 -2.35
C ALA A 216 -4.15 27.82 -1.57
N ASP A 217 -4.93 28.71 -0.94
CA ASP A 217 -4.40 29.80 -0.11
C ASP A 217 -3.76 29.26 1.18
N SER A 218 -4.43 28.32 1.85
CA SER A 218 -3.96 27.82 3.15
C SER A 218 -3.05 26.60 3.06
N PHE A 219 -3.24 25.73 2.06
CA PHE A 219 -2.50 24.49 1.90
C PHE A 219 -2.00 24.32 0.45
N PRO A 220 -1.15 25.26 -0.05
CA PRO A 220 -0.61 25.15 -1.40
C PRO A 220 0.22 23.86 -1.52
N ARG A 221 0.09 23.19 -2.68
CA ARG A 221 0.78 21.91 -2.96
C ARG A 221 0.54 20.83 -1.90
N SER A 222 -0.71 20.68 -1.48
CA SER A 222 -1.11 19.67 -0.49
C SER A 222 -1.99 18.57 -1.10
N PRO A 223 -2.03 17.37 -0.48
CA PRO A 223 -3.00 16.34 -0.83
C PRO A 223 -4.46 16.82 -0.73
N ILE A 224 -4.76 17.76 0.17
CA ILE A 224 -6.08 18.36 0.36
C ILE A 224 -6.51 19.13 -0.89
N LEU A 225 -5.62 19.98 -1.42
CA LEU A 225 -5.89 20.75 -2.64
C LEU A 225 -6.17 19.81 -3.82
N LEU A 226 -5.31 18.81 -4.02
CA LEU A 226 -5.48 17.80 -5.08
C LEU A 226 -6.81 17.04 -4.95
N ALA A 227 -7.18 16.62 -3.74
CA ALA A 227 -8.44 15.94 -3.49
C ALA A 227 -9.63 16.86 -3.81
N THR A 228 -9.53 18.15 -3.50
CA THR A 228 -10.58 19.14 -3.80
C THR A 228 -10.73 19.35 -5.31
N GLU A 229 -9.61 19.47 -6.03
CA GLU A 229 -9.57 19.57 -7.50
C GLU A 229 -10.15 18.31 -8.16
N ALA A 230 -9.79 17.12 -7.69
CA ALA A 230 -10.33 15.85 -8.20
C ALA A 230 -11.84 15.74 -7.98
N ARG A 231 -12.36 16.18 -6.83
CA ARG A 231 -13.82 16.23 -6.57
C ARG A 231 -14.53 17.19 -7.52
N LYS A 232 -13.95 18.35 -7.80
CA LYS A 232 -14.47 19.29 -8.82
C LYS A 232 -14.43 18.66 -10.22
N ALA A 233 -13.35 17.97 -10.58
CA ALA A 233 -13.26 17.28 -11.86
C ALA A 233 -14.35 16.21 -12.02
N ALA A 234 -14.61 15.44 -10.97
CA ALA A 234 -15.70 14.47 -10.95
C ALA A 234 -17.08 15.14 -11.14
N PHE A 235 -17.32 16.28 -10.48
CA PHE A 235 -18.51 17.10 -10.69
C PHE A 235 -18.62 17.60 -12.14
N LEU A 236 -17.52 18.12 -12.72
CA LEU A 236 -17.50 18.57 -14.11
C LEU A 236 -17.89 17.44 -15.06
N ALA A 237 -17.38 16.22 -14.84
CA ALA A 237 -17.73 15.04 -15.62
C ALA A 237 -19.23 14.74 -15.55
N ARG A 238 -19.82 14.70 -14.34
CA ARG A 238 -21.27 14.48 -14.14
C ARG A 238 -22.13 15.60 -14.72
N SER A 239 -21.62 16.83 -14.77
CA SER A 239 -22.31 17.98 -15.36
C SER A 239 -22.25 18.02 -16.90
N GLY A 240 -21.57 17.05 -17.54
CA GLY A 240 -21.39 16.98 -19.00
C GLY A 240 -20.23 17.83 -19.54
N GLN A 241 -19.38 18.39 -18.67
CA GLN A 241 -18.20 19.17 -19.05
C GLN A 241 -16.96 18.24 -19.14
N THR A 242 -17.04 17.22 -19.98
CA THR A 242 -16.09 16.11 -20.05
C THR A 242 -14.66 16.55 -20.35
N ASP A 243 -14.43 17.48 -21.29
CA ASP A 243 -13.07 17.95 -21.62
C ASP A 243 -12.41 18.70 -20.46
N ALA A 244 -13.18 19.56 -19.77
CA ALA A 244 -12.70 20.29 -18.61
C ALA A 244 -12.43 19.35 -17.43
N ALA A 245 -13.26 18.31 -17.25
CA ALA A 245 -13.04 17.27 -16.27
C ALA A 245 -11.75 16.48 -16.55
N ARG A 246 -11.57 16.01 -17.80
CA ARG A 246 -10.37 15.26 -18.22
C ARG A 246 -9.10 16.06 -17.97
N GLN A 247 -9.11 17.35 -18.35
CA GLN A 247 -7.97 18.24 -18.15
C GLN A 247 -7.67 18.44 -16.65
N LEU A 248 -8.69 18.70 -15.83
CA LEU A 248 -8.48 18.92 -14.39
C LEU A 248 -7.98 17.65 -13.69
N PHE A 249 -8.46 16.46 -14.08
CA PHE A 249 -7.89 15.20 -13.60
C PHE A 249 -6.44 15.00 -14.04
N ALA A 250 -6.10 15.31 -15.29
CA ALA A 250 -4.72 15.26 -15.77
C ALA A 250 -3.81 16.21 -14.97
N ASP A 251 -4.30 17.40 -14.64
CA ASP A 251 -3.57 18.36 -13.80
C ASP A 251 -3.36 17.82 -12.38
N VAL A 252 -4.38 17.19 -11.78
CA VAL A 252 -4.25 16.50 -10.47
C VAL A 252 -3.19 15.41 -10.53
N VAL A 253 -3.21 14.55 -11.57
CA VAL A 253 -2.22 13.48 -11.78
C VAL A 253 -0.81 14.05 -11.93
N ASN A 254 -0.64 15.13 -12.70
CA ASN A 254 0.65 15.78 -12.89
C ASN A 254 1.16 16.43 -11.61
N ASN A 255 0.31 17.14 -10.87
CA ASN A 255 0.69 17.84 -9.64
C ASN A 255 0.97 16.87 -8.49
N SER A 256 0.32 15.69 -8.46
CA SER A 256 0.61 14.62 -7.50
C SER A 256 2.08 14.19 -7.53
N ARG A 257 2.77 14.33 -8.68
CA ARG A 257 4.20 13.99 -8.83
C ARG A 257 5.10 14.78 -7.89
N LEU A 258 4.65 15.97 -7.49
CA LEU A 258 5.43 16.92 -6.70
C LEU A 258 5.05 16.89 -5.21
N ILE A 259 4.03 16.12 -4.84
CA ILE A 259 3.39 16.17 -3.51
C ILE A 259 3.48 14.79 -2.87
N GLU A 260 4.32 14.67 -1.85
CA GLU A 260 4.49 13.45 -1.05
C GLU A 260 3.16 13.08 -0.35
N GLY A 261 2.81 11.78 -0.34
CA GLY A 261 1.57 11.29 0.26
C GLY A 261 0.28 11.66 -0.49
N SER A 262 0.37 12.19 -1.71
CA SER A 262 -0.80 12.53 -2.53
C SER A 262 -1.55 11.31 -3.05
N GLY A 263 -0.84 10.20 -3.32
CA GLY A 263 -1.41 8.97 -3.89
C GLY A 263 -2.65 8.45 -3.15
N PRO A 264 -2.56 8.16 -1.83
CA PRO A 264 -3.72 7.75 -1.05
C PRO A 264 -4.87 8.76 -1.04
N ALA A 265 -4.58 10.06 -1.07
CA ALA A 265 -5.60 11.10 -1.00
C ALA A 265 -6.44 11.24 -2.29
N VAL A 266 -5.88 10.87 -3.44
CA VAL A 266 -6.55 11.01 -4.75
C VAL A 266 -7.01 9.68 -5.34
N ARG A 267 -6.59 8.53 -4.77
CA ARG A 267 -6.79 7.20 -5.37
C ARG A 267 -8.21 6.96 -5.84
N ASP A 268 -9.17 7.02 -4.93
CA ASP A 268 -10.57 6.74 -5.22
C ASP A 268 -11.24 7.89 -5.99
N LEU A 269 -10.72 9.12 -5.82
CA LEU A 269 -11.22 10.30 -6.52
C LEU A 269 -10.89 10.30 -8.01
N LEU A 270 -9.90 9.51 -8.45
CA LEU A 270 -9.54 9.38 -9.86
C LEU A 270 -10.41 8.38 -10.62
N GLN A 271 -11.28 7.59 -9.99
CA GLN A 271 -12.10 6.59 -10.70
C GLN A 271 -12.87 7.13 -11.92
N PRO A 272 -13.53 8.31 -11.86
CA PRO A 272 -14.20 8.87 -13.03
C PRO A 272 -13.23 9.19 -14.18
N TYR A 273 -11.97 9.52 -13.87
CA TYR A 273 -10.93 9.70 -14.88
C TYR A 273 -10.60 8.38 -15.57
N PHE A 274 -10.40 7.31 -14.79
CA PHE A 274 -10.16 5.98 -15.35
C PHE A 274 -11.32 5.48 -16.21
N ASP A 275 -12.58 5.73 -15.80
CA ASP A 275 -13.76 5.44 -16.62
C ASP A 275 -13.72 6.17 -17.97
N MET A 276 -13.39 7.46 -17.96
CA MET A 276 -13.28 8.27 -19.18
C MET A 276 -12.17 7.77 -20.10
N LEU A 277 -11.01 7.40 -19.54
CA LEU A 277 -9.86 6.90 -20.31
C LEU A 277 -10.11 5.49 -20.89
N ALA A 278 -10.75 4.62 -20.12
CA ALA A 278 -11.16 3.29 -20.56
C ALA A 278 -12.21 3.33 -21.67
N ALA A 279 -13.16 4.28 -21.59
CA ALA A 279 -14.19 4.45 -22.62
C ALA A 279 -13.62 5.02 -23.95
N ASP A 280 -12.56 5.83 -23.88
CA ASP A 280 -11.84 6.34 -25.06
C ASP A 280 -11.04 5.21 -25.74
N GLY A 281 -10.29 4.42 -24.96
CA GLY A 281 -9.56 3.24 -25.44
C GLY A 281 -8.43 3.52 -26.46
N SER A 282 -8.11 4.80 -26.71
CA SER A 282 -7.04 5.20 -27.62
C SER A 282 -5.66 4.99 -27.01
N ASN A 283 -4.61 4.92 -27.85
CA ASN A 283 -3.23 4.84 -27.34
C ASN A 283 -2.87 6.05 -26.47
N GLN A 284 -3.44 7.23 -26.76
CA GLN A 284 -3.28 8.41 -25.91
C GLN A 284 -3.96 8.22 -24.54
N SER A 285 -5.20 7.71 -24.49
CA SER A 285 -5.85 7.44 -23.20
C SER A 285 -5.16 6.34 -22.40
N ALA A 286 -4.57 5.35 -23.08
CA ALA A 286 -3.72 4.36 -22.44
C ALA A 286 -2.45 4.97 -21.82
N ALA A 287 -1.80 5.92 -22.50
CA ALA A 287 -0.68 6.67 -21.94
C ALA A 287 -1.10 7.51 -20.72
N GLU A 288 -2.24 8.21 -20.80
CA GLU A 288 -2.78 8.99 -19.69
C GLU A 288 -3.15 8.10 -18.49
N MET A 289 -3.72 6.92 -18.74
CA MET A 289 -4.07 5.95 -17.70
C MET A 289 -2.81 5.34 -17.07
N PHE A 290 -1.79 5.07 -17.87
CA PHE A 290 -0.50 4.58 -17.39
C PHE A 290 0.17 5.59 -16.44
N GLU A 291 0.11 6.88 -16.76
CA GLU A 291 0.60 7.94 -15.88
C GLU A 291 -0.24 8.08 -14.61
N ALA A 292 -1.56 8.03 -14.72
CA ALA A 292 -2.47 8.07 -13.58
C ALA A 292 -2.26 6.89 -12.63
N ALA A 293 -2.08 5.69 -13.17
CA ALA A 293 -1.88 4.47 -12.39
C ALA A 293 -0.61 4.50 -11.54
N GLN A 294 0.41 5.27 -11.94
CA GLN A 294 1.64 5.45 -11.16
C GLN A 294 1.50 6.45 -10.01
N VAL A 295 0.41 7.22 -9.96
CA VAL A 295 0.02 8.01 -8.78
C VAL A 295 -0.55 7.10 -7.69
N LEU A 296 -1.19 6.02 -8.11
CA LEU A 296 -1.93 5.10 -7.27
C LEU A 296 -0.97 4.15 -6.56
N GLU A 297 -0.30 4.62 -5.50
CA GLU A 297 0.42 3.71 -4.61
C GLU A 297 -0.57 2.69 -4.03
N ARG A 298 -0.24 1.40 -4.16
CA ARG A 298 -0.97 0.33 -3.47
C ARG A 298 -0.71 0.49 -1.96
N PRO A 299 -1.73 0.51 -1.10
CA PRO A 299 -1.54 0.79 0.33
C PRO A 299 -0.51 -0.12 1.02
N GLY A 300 -0.48 -1.41 0.68
CA GLY A 300 0.55 -2.33 1.16
C GLY A 300 1.96 -1.95 0.71
N LEU A 301 2.13 -1.51 -0.53
CA LEU A 301 3.42 -1.08 -1.08
C LEU A 301 3.97 0.15 -0.34
N ALA A 302 3.12 1.14 -0.06
CA ALA A 302 3.53 2.36 0.65
C ALA A 302 4.06 2.04 2.07
N GLN A 303 3.42 1.10 2.77
CA GLN A 303 3.87 0.64 4.09
C GLN A 303 5.23 -0.07 4.01
N THR A 304 5.41 -0.98 3.05
CA THR A 304 6.69 -1.68 2.83
C THR A 304 7.80 -0.68 2.51
N GLN A 305 7.54 0.28 1.63
CA GLN A 305 8.50 1.33 1.28
C GLN A 305 8.85 2.19 2.49
N ALA A 306 7.89 2.54 3.35
CA ALA A 306 8.17 3.30 4.58
C ALA A 306 9.07 2.51 5.56
N VAL A 307 8.83 1.21 5.73
CA VAL A 307 9.68 0.33 6.56
C VAL A 307 11.09 0.23 5.98
N LEU A 308 11.21 -0.04 4.67
CA LEU A 308 12.50 -0.14 4.01
C LEU A 308 13.25 1.18 3.98
N ALA A 309 12.58 2.31 3.75
CA ALA A 309 13.16 3.64 3.79
C ALA A 309 13.70 3.97 5.19
N ARG A 310 12.96 3.58 6.26
CA ARG A 310 13.44 3.71 7.64
C ARG A 310 14.69 2.87 7.86
N ARG A 311 14.68 1.60 7.44
CA ARG A 311 15.84 0.71 7.58
C ARG A 311 17.05 1.22 6.80
N PHE A 312 16.84 1.64 5.56
CA PHE A 312 17.86 2.25 4.73
C PHE A 312 18.42 3.51 5.40
N SER A 313 17.59 4.33 6.04
CA SER A 313 18.03 5.49 6.83
C SER A 313 18.76 5.13 8.13
N GLU A 314 18.64 3.91 8.64
CA GLU A 314 19.39 3.42 9.83
C GLU A 314 20.77 2.88 9.45
N GLY A 315 20.99 2.53 8.18
CA GLY A 315 22.26 1.99 7.69
C GLY A 315 23.46 2.94 7.88
N ASP A 316 24.66 2.38 7.93
CA ASP A 316 25.92 3.11 8.13
C ASP A 316 26.71 3.34 6.83
N ASP A 317 26.20 2.87 5.69
CA ASP A 317 26.84 3.02 4.38
C ASP A 317 26.68 4.43 3.76
N GLU A 318 27.36 4.65 2.62
CA GLU A 318 27.29 5.91 1.87
C GLU A 318 25.86 6.20 1.39
N ALA A 319 25.14 5.17 0.97
CA ALA A 319 23.80 5.28 0.42
C ALA A 319 22.80 5.76 1.49
N ALA A 320 22.86 5.19 2.69
CA ALA A 320 22.11 5.61 3.87
C ALA A 320 22.43 7.04 4.29
N SER A 321 23.70 7.43 4.21
CA SER A 321 24.14 8.80 4.52
C SER A 321 23.61 9.82 3.51
N LEU A 322 23.67 9.50 2.22
CA LEU A 322 23.08 10.32 1.15
C LEU A 322 21.55 10.39 1.29
N PHE A 323 20.90 9.30 1.71
CA PHE A 323 19.46 9.25 1.88
C PHE A 323 18.97 10.11 3.04
N ARG A 324 19.66 10.06 4.18
CA ARG A 324 19.40 10.97 5.30
C ARG A 324 19.55 12.42 4.85
N LEU A 325 20.60 12.73 4.09
CA LEU A 325 20.83 14.07 3.56
C LEU A 325 19.71 14.52 2.61
N ALA A 326 19.31 13.65 1.67
CA ALA A 326 18.20 13.89 0.76
C ALA A 326 16.87 14.09 1.51
N THR A 327 16.60 13.29 2.54
CA THR A 327 15.40 13.44 3.39
C THR A 327 15.40 14.79 4.13
N VAL A 328 16.54 15.18 4.69
CA VAL A 328 16.71 16.49 5.35
C VAL A 328 16.51 17.64 4.35
N ARG A 329 17.03 17.49 3.12
CA ARG A 329 16.88 18.47 2.03
C ARG A 329 15.43 18.57 1.56
N SER A 330 14.71 17.47 1.31
CA SER A 330 13.28 17.49 1.02
C SER A 330 12.47 18.23 2.09
N ARG A 331 12.76 17.98 3.38
CA ARG A 331 12.11 18.72 4.49
C ARG A 331 12.48 20.21 4.52
N ALA A 332 13.67 20.59 4.06
CA ALA A 332 14.08 21.99 3.98
C ALA A 332 13.38 22.70 2.80
N ILE A 333 13.26 22.03 1.65
CA ILE A 333 12.50 22.49 0.48
C ILE A 333 11.05 22.74 0.88
N ALA A 334 10.39 21.76 1.49
CA ALA A 334 9.00 21.89 1.93
C ALA A 334 8.79 23.05 2.92
N ARG A 335 9.71 23.23 3.88
CA ARG A 335 9.67 24.35 4.83
C ARG A 335 9.87 25.71 4.16
N ALA A 336 10.84 25.82 3.25
CA ALA A 336 11.09 27.05 2.50
C ALA A 336 9.88 27.42 1.63
N GLN A 337 9.31 26.44 0.92
CA GLN A 337 8.11 26.63 0.11
C GLN A 337 6.90 27.05 0.95
N ALA A 338 6.68 26.43 2.11
CA ALA A 338 5.60 26.82 3.03
C ALA A 338 5.78 28.25 3.57
N GLU A 339 7.00 28.64 3.93
CA GLU A 339 7.30 29.99 4.41
C GLU A 339 7.15 31.04 3.30
N ILE A 340 7.62 30.74 2.08
CA ILE A 340 7.39 31.60 0.89
C ILE A 340 5.90 31.80 0.66
N SER A 341 5.12 30.71 0.66
CA SER A 341 3.69 30.78 0.40
C SER A 341 2.97 31.61 1.47
N LYS A 342 3.28 31.39 2.75
CA LYS A 342 2.75 32.16 3.87
C LYS A 342 3.08 33.65 3.80
N LEU A 343 4.30 34.00 3.41
CA LEU A 343 4.70 35.41 3.30
C LEU A 343 4.12 36.07 2.06
N SER A 344 3.94 35.30 0.98
CA SER A 344 3.38 35.80 -0.29
C SER A 344 1.87 36.00 -0.25
N SER A 345 1.15 35.34 0.68
CA SER A 345 -0.29 35.54 0.88
C SER A 345 -0.65 36.76 1.72
N LEU A 346 0.33 37.48 2.27
CA LEU A 346 0.09 38.74 2.98
C LEU A 346 -0.40 39.81 1.99
N ALA A 347 -1.52 40.47 2.30
CA ALA A 347 -2.09 41.52 1.44
C ALA A 347 -1.15 42.73 1.25
N GLU A 348 -0.38 43.08 2.29
CA GLU A 348 0.65 44.13 2.25
C GLU A 348 1.92 43.65 2.97
N PRO A 349 2.82 42.93 2.29
CA PRO A 349 4.06 42.47 2.89
C PRO A 349 5.03 43.64 3.09
N THR A 350 5.59 43.75 4.29
CA THR A 350 6.61 44.75 4.66
C THR A 350 7.92 44.51 3.88
N GLU A 351 8.77 45.54 3.74
CA GLU A 351 10.09 45.40 3.09
C GLU A 351 10.94 44.23 3.65
N PRO A 352 11.03 44.00 4.97
CA PRO A 352 11.72 42.82 5.52
C PRO A 352 11.11 41.49 5.08
N GLN A 353 9.78 41.42 4.92
CA GLN A 353 9.08 40.21 4.46
C GLN A 353 9.33 39.96 2.97
N LEU A 354 9.32 41.01 2.14
CA LEU A 354 9.69 40.92 0.72
C LEU A 354 11.15 40.45 0.55
N ALA A 355 12.08 41.01 1.34
CA ALA A 355 13.47 40.56 1.35
C ALA A 355 13.61 39.09 1.79
N ARG A 356 12.81 38.66 2.77
CA ARG A 356 12.76 37.27 3.23
C ARG A 356 12.24 36.32 2.15
N ILE A 357 11.19 36.70 1.41
CA ILE A 357 10.67 35.92 0.27
C ILE A 357 11.78 35.72 -0.76
N GLY A 358 12.47 36.81 -1.17
CA GLY A 358 13.55 36.73 -2.15
C GLY A 358 14.70 35.82 -1.70
N TYR A 359 15.11 35.92 -0.43
CA TYR A 359 16.10 35.01 0.15
C TYR A 359 15.65 33.55 0.14
N LEU A 360 14.39 33.29 0.52
CA LEU A 360 13.86 31.93 0.54
C LEU A 360 13.74 31.34 -0.86
N GLN A 361 13.38 32.14 -1.87
CA GLN A 361 13.33 31.71 -3.27
C GLN A 361 14.71 31.30 -3.79
N GLU A 362 15.73 32.13 -3.57
CA GLU A 362 17.11 31.80 -3.96
C GLU A 362 17.62 30.55 -3.22
N SER A 363 17.32 30.46 -1.92
CA SER A 363 17.61 29.28 -1.12
C SER A 363 16.87 28.04 -1.65
N LEU A 364 15.63 28.18 -2.09
CA LEU A 364 14.83 27.09 -2.63
C LEU A 364 15.43 26.54 -3.92
N ASP A 365 15.81 27.41 -4.86
CA ASP A 365 16.43 27.02 -6.13
C ASP A 365 17.72 26.20 -5.89
N ILE A 366 18.56 26.64 -4.93
CA ILE A 366 19.78 25.91 -4.54
C ILE A 366 19.43 24.55 -3.93
N LEU A 367 18.46 24.51 -3.01
CA LEU A 367 18.05 23.26 -2.37
C LEU A 367 17.48 22.26 -3.38
N GLU A 368 16.68 22.70 -4.35
CA GLU A 368 16.12 21.86 -5.41
C GLU A 368 17.20 21.32 -6.36
N LEU A 369 18.19 22.14 -6.73
CA LEU A 369 19.34 21.71 -7.51
C LEU A 369 20.17 20.65 -6.78
N GLU A 370 20.49 20.90 -5.50
CA GLU A 370 21.23 19.94 -4.68
C GLU A 370 20.45 18.65 -4.46
N GLN A 371 19.13 18.73 -4.24
CA GLN A 371 18.25 17.58 -4.12
C GLN A 371 18.30 16.71 -5.39
N THR A 372 18.25 17.35 -6.56
CA THR A 372 18.37 16.66 -7.85
C THR A 372 19.69 15.89 -7.97
N ALA A 373 20.81 16.53 -7.60
CA ALA A 373 22.12 15.89 -7.59
C ALA A 373 22.23 14.73 -6.58
N LEU A 374 21.63 14.88 -5.38
CA LEU A 374 21.58 13.83 -4.38
C LEU A 374 20.76 12.63 -4.85
N THR A 375 19.57 12.87 -5.41
CA THR A 375 18.72 11.81 -5.97
C THR A 375 19.41 11.09 -7.13
N ALA A 376 20.14 11.81 -7.99
CA ALA A 376 20.93 11.19 -9.07
C ALA A 376 22.00 10.22 -8.54
N ARG A 377 22.76 10.63 -7.50
CA ARG A 377 23.74 9.74 -6.84
C ARG A 377 23.07 8.57 -6.12
N LEU A 378 21.96 8.82 -5.43
CA LEU A 378 21.20 7.77 -4.75
C LEU A 378 20.69 6.69 -5.71
N ASN A 379 20.31 7.08 -6.93
CA ASN A 379 19.88 6.13 -7.97
C ASN A 379 20.98 5.16 -8.43
N GLU A 380 22.25 5.35 -8.05
CA GLU A 380 23.32 4.38 -8.31
C GLU A 380 23.22 3.14 -7.40
N PHE A 381 22.58 3.26 -6.23
CA PHE A 381 22.50 2.20 -5.23
C PHE A 381 21.24 1.32 -5.41
N PRO A 382 21.37 -0.02 -5.57
CA PRO A 382 20.22 -0.94 -5.72
C PRO A 382 19.20 -0.84 -4.58
N ARG A 383 19.68 -0.73 -3.33
CA ARG A 383 18.85 -0.62 -2.12
C ARG A 383 17.98 0.64 -2.13
N TYR A 384 18.47 1.75 -2.67
CA TYR A 384 17.67 2.97 -2.82
C TYR A 384 16.63 2.84 -3.93
N ARG A 385 17.01 2.25 -5.07
CA ARG A 385 16.08 2.06 -6.19
C ARG A 385 14.86 1.21 -5.80
N ALA A 386 15.07 0.18 -4.98
CA ALA A 386 14.00 -0.67 -4.43
C ALA A 386 12.94 0.09 -3.60
N VAL A 387 13.31 1.25 -3.02
CA VAL A 387 12.43 2.06 -2.15
C VAL A 387 12.06 3.42 -2.75
N SER A 388 12.55 3.74 -3.96
CA SER A 388 12.39 5.06 -4.55
C SER A 388 11.07 5.16 -5.35
N PRO A 389 10.28 6.23 -5.19
CA PRO A 389 8.97 6.39 -5.83
C PRO A 389 9.01 6.92 -7.28
N ALA A 390 10.17 6.87 -7.98
CA ALA A 390 10.25 7.40 -9.34
C ALA A 390 9.34 6.65 -10.33
N ARG A 391 8.87 7.40 -11.33
CA ARG A 391 7.90 6.98 -12.34
C ARG A 391 8.59 6.79 -13.69
N VAL A 392 7.96 6.06 -14.59
CA VAL A 392 8.41 5.80 -15.96
C VAL A 392 7.34 6.24 -16.93
N ASP A 393 7.73 6.75 -18.10
CA ASP A 393 6.76 7.02 -19.17
C ASP A 393 6.44 5.75 -19.96
N LEU A 394 5.28 5.74 -20.63
CA LEU A 394 4.82 4.59 -21.40
C LEU A 394 5.81 4.21 -22.52
N ILE A 395 6.43 5.21 -23.17
CA ILE A 395 7.35 5.00 -24.29
C ILE A 395 8.58 4.20 -23.84
N SER A 396 9.12 4.52 -22.67
CA SER A 396 10.24 3.83 -22.06
C SER A 396 9.89 2.37 -21.76
N LEU A 397 8.66 2.11 -21.30
CA LEU A 397 8.15 0.74 -21.13
C LEU A 397 8.10 0.00 -22.48
N GLN A 398 7.49 0.61 -23.50
CA GLN A 398 7.39 0.01 -24.83
C GLN A 398 8.77 -0.30 -25.46
N GLN A 399 9.75 0.58 -25.26
CA GLN A 399 11.13 0.37 -25.74
C GLN A 399 11.87 -0.75 -25.01
N THR A 400 11.47 -1.03 -23.76
CA THR A 400 12.11 -2.05 -22.92
C THR A 400 11.57 -3.45 -23.20
N LEU A 401 10.30 -3.56 -23.60
CA LEU A 401 9.67 -4.82 -23.97
C LEU A 401 10.39 -5.48 -25.15
N GLY A 402 10.42 -6.81 -25.17
CA GLY A 402 10.91 -7.70 -26.21
C GLY A 402 9.93 -7.84 -27.39
N GLU A 403 10.34 -8.52 -28.47
CA GLU A 403 9.37 -9.01 -29.45
C GLU A 403 8.56 -10.16 -28.82
N GLY A 404 7.26 -10.21 -29.05
CA GLY A 404 6.38 -11.20 -28.41
C GLY A 404 6.11 -10.97 -26.92
N GLU A 405 6.63 -9.89 -26.33
CA GLU A 405 6.33 -9.51 -24.93
C GLU A 405 5.15 -8.56 -24.83
N ALA A 406 4.32 -8.77 -23.82
CA ALA A 406 3.27 -7.84 -23.42
C ALA A 406 3.32 -7.56 -21.93
N TYR A 407 3.12 -6.30 -21.56
CA TYR A 407 2.94 -5.86 -20.18
C TYR A 407 1.44 -5.67 -19.90
N ALA A 408 0.88 -6.43 -18.97
CA ALA A 408 -0.51 -6.30 -18.55
C ALA A 408 -0.57 -5.82 -17.11
N LYS A 409 -1.07 -4.60 -16.90
CA LYS A 409 -1.22 -3.99 -15.58
C LYS A 409 -2.68 -3.93 -15.17
N MET A 410 -2.96 -4.44 -13.98
CA MET A 410 -4.25 -4.31 -13.30
C MET A 410 -4.22 -3.10 -12.35
N ILE A 411 -5.33 -2.38 -12.29
CA ILE A 411 -5.55 -1.25 -11.40
C ILE A 411 -6.91 -1.44 -10.72
N GLY A 412 -6.91 -1.72 -9.42
CA GLY A 412 -8.13 -1.82 -8.62
C GLY A 412 -8.48 -0.49 -7.96
N LEU A 413 -9.66 0.05 -8.29
CA LEU A 413 -10.26 1.20 -7.60
C LEU A 413 -11.48 0.75 -6.79
N SER A 414 -12.20 1.67 -6.15
CA SER A 414 -13.29 1.35 -5.23
C SER A 414 -14.39 0.50 -5.88
N ASP A 415 -14.83 0.87 -7.09
CA ASP A 415 -15.97 0.21 -7.76
C ASP A 415 -15.61 -0.44 -9.10
N GLY A 416 -14.33 -0.61 -9.42
CA GLY A 416 -13.94 -1.12 -10.73
C GLY A 416 -12.48 -1.54 -10.85
N ILE A 417 -12.27 -2.50 -11.74
CA ILE A 417 -10.96 -2.98 -12.16
C ILE A 417 -10.68 -2.43 -13.56
N TYR A 418 -9.50 -1.83 -13.74
CA TYR A 418 -9.01 -1.33 -15.02
C TYR A 418 -7.76 -2.09 -15.43
N MET A 419 -7.60 -2.26 -16.73
CA MET A 419 -6.52 -3.02 -17.33
C MET A 419 -5.80 -2.17 -18.36
N LEU A 420 -4.48 -2.23 -18.33
CA LEU A 420 -3.60 -1.70 -19.36
C LEU A 420 -2.82 -2.85 -19.98
N TYR A 421 -3.02 -3.08 -21.26
CA TYR A 421 -2.25 -4.04 -22.06
C TYR A 421 -1.31 -3.27 -22.98
N VAL A 422 -0.01 -3.49 -22.86
CA VAL A 422 1.03 -2.72 -23.55
C VAL A 422 1.98 -3.67 -24.27
N THR A 423 2.23 -3.41 -25.55
CA THR A 423 3.29 -4.04 -26.34
C THR A 423 4.27 -2.97 -26.84
N ARG A 424 5.29 -3.37 -27.60
CA ARG A 424 6.22 -2.43 -28.26
C ARG A 424 5.56 -1.35 -29.12
N SER A 425 4.36 -1.62 -29.64
CA SER A 425 3.73 -0.78 -30.68
C SER A 425 2.33 -0.28 -30.35
N GLU A 426 1.66 -0.89 -29.37
CA GLU A 426 0.31 -0.55 -28.98
C GLU A 426 0.15 -0.52 -27.46
N ALA A 427 -0.82 0.25 -26.99
CA ALA A 427 -1.30 0.23 -25.63
C ALA A 427 -2.82 0.32 -25.65
N ILE A 428 -3.48 -0.55 -24.90
CA ILE A 428 -4.93 -0.70 -24.83
C ILE A 428 -5.34 -0.54 -23.36
N ALA A 429 -6.21 0.42 -23.09
CA ALA A 429 -6.79 0.66 -21.78
C ALA A 429 -8.27 0.29 -21.79
N TYR A 430 -8.72 -0.47 -20.80
CA TYR A 430 -10.13 -0.85 -20.69
C TYR A 430 -10.55 -1.09 -19.25
N ARG A 431 -11.86 -1.03 -19.00
CA ARG A 431 -12.48 -1.45 -17.74
C ARG A 431 -12.83 -2.93 -17.84
N ALA A 432 -12.39 -3.75 -16.89
CA ALA A 432 -12.73 -5.16 -16.82
C ALA A 432 -14.21 -5.35 -16.45
N ASP A 433 -14.79 -6.47 -16.86
CA ASP A 433 -16.20 -6.82 -16.60
C ASP A 433 -16.39 -7.49 -15.23
N ILE A 434 -15.80 -6.88 -14.21
CA ILE A 434 -15.82 -7.36 -12.82
C ILE A 434 -15.64 -6.18 -11.85
N SER A 435 -16.35 -6.24 -10.72
CA SER A 435 -16.15 -5.29 -9.61
C SER A 435 -14.94 -5.69 -8.75
N THR A 436 -14.46 -4.77 -7.93
CA THR A 436 -13.33 -5.04 -7.02
C THR A 436 -13.69 -6.13 -6.00
N ASP A 437 -14.88 -6.05 -5.41
CA ASP A 437 -15.36 -7.06 -4.44
C ASP A 437 -15.56 -8.43 -5.09
N ASP A 438 -16.13 -8.48 -6.30
CA ASP A 438 -16.32 -9.75 -7.02
C ASP A 438 -14.98 -10.37 -7.42
N LEU A 439 -13.97 -9.55 -7.76
CA LEU A 439 -12.62 -10.03 -8.06
C LEU A 439 -11.99 -10.69 -6.84
N GLU A 440 -12.07 -10.04 -5.67
CA GLU A 440 -11.57 -10.62 -4.42
C GLU A 440 -12.27 -11.95 -4.11
N PHE A 441 -13.60 -11.96 -4.21
CA PHE A 441 -14.41 -13.16 -3.95
C PHE A 441 -14.07 -14.31 -4.91
N ARG A 442 -14.03 -14.05 -6.22
CA ARG A 442 -13.75 -15.09 -7.23
C ARG A 442 -12.33 -15.61 -7.16
N ALA A 443 -11.35 -14.73 -6.96
CA ALA A 443 -9.96 -15.15 -6.81
C ALA A 443 -9.79 -16.02 -5.55
N GLN A 444 -10.48 -15.70 -4.45
CA GLN A 444 -10.48 -16.54 -3.26
C GLN A 444 -11.13 -17.90 -3.52
N LEU A 445 -12.29 -17.93 -4.18
CA LEU A 445 -12.97 -19.19 -4.50
C LEU A 445 -12.09 -20.10 -5.36
N LEU A 446 -11.42 -19.55 -6.37
CA LEU A 446 -10.48 -20.29 -7.21
C LEU A 446 -9.29 -20.79 -6.41
N ARG A 447 -8.71 -19.95 -5.55
CA ARG A 447 -7.62 -20.36 -4.66
C ARG A 447 -8.03 -21.51 -3.73
N ASP A 448 -9.21 -21.42 -3.13
CA ASP A 448 -9.78 -22.45 -2.26
C ASP A 448 -10.09 -23.76 -3.01
N SER A 449 -10.37 -23.67 -4.32
CA SER A 449 -10.51 -24.84 -5.19
C SER A 449 -9.17 -25.52 -5.49
N VAL A 450 -8.04 -24.79 -5.36
CA VAL A 450 -6.70 -25.37 -5.49
C VAL A 450 -6.27 -26.05 -4.20
N VAL A 451 -6.36 -25.33 -3.08
CA VAL A 451 -5.87 -25.80 -1.79
C VAL A 451 -6.54 -25.07 -0.63
N GLN A 452 -6.92 -25.83 0.41
CA GLN A 452 -7.36 -25.29 1.69
C GLN A 452 -6.55 -25.92 2.84
N THR A 453 -6.39 -25.17 3.92
CA THR A 453 -5.77 -25.70 5.15
C THR A 453 -6.82 -25.77 6.25
N GLU A 454 -7.23 -26.98 6.66
CA GLU A 454 -8.13 -27.20 7.78
C GLU A 454 -7.43 -27.98 8.88
N GLY A 455 -7.38 -27.43 10.10
CA GLY A 455 -6.76 -28.10 11.25
C GLY A 455 -5.28 -28.44 11.08
N GLY A 456 -4.56 -27.72 10.20
CA GLY A 456 -3.16 -28.00 9.86
C GLY A 456 -2.96 -29.14 8.86
N GLN A 457 -4.02 -29.61 8.22
CA GLN A 457 -3.98 -30.54 7.09
C GLN A 457 -4.27 -29.81 5.78
N THR A 458 -3.55 -30.18 4.74
CA THR A 458 -3.75 -29.65 3.38
C THR A 458 -4.84 -30.47 2.70
N LEU A 459 -5.92 -29.81 2.28
CA LEU A 459 -7.03 -30.39 1.54
C LEU A 459 -6.94 -29.89 0.09
N VAL A 460 -6.89 -30.83 -0.84
CA VAL A 460 -6.93 -30.57 -2.28
C VAL A 460 -8.37 -30.79 -2.75
N ASN A 461 -9.00 -29.73 -3.22
CA ASN A 461 -10.36 -29.77 -3.75
C ASN A 461 -10.34 -30.00 -5.27
N LEU A 462 -11.51 -30.15 -5.89
CA LEU A 462 -11.62 -30.09 -7.34
C LEU A 462 -11.50 -28.63 -7.78
N PHE A 463 -10.59 -28.38 -8.71
CA PHE A 463 -10.40 -27.05 -9.27
C PHE A 463 -11.64 -26.57 -10.05
N ASP A 464 -12.05 -25.32 -9.81
CA ASP A 464 -13.19 -24.69 -10.48
C ASP A 464 -12.80 -24.19 -11.88
N VAL A 465 -12.84 -25.11 -12.85
CA VAL A 465 -12.49 -24.87 -14.26
C VAL A 465 -13.40 -23.83 -14.92
N GLU A 466 -14.71 -23.88 -14.63
CA GLU A 466 -15.69 -22.93 -15.18
C GLU A 466 -15.49 -21.52 -14.60
N GLY A 467 -15.34 -21.41 -13.28
CA GLY A 467 -15.05 -20.14 -12.62
C GLY A 467 -13.72 -19.53 -13.09
N SER A 468 -12.73 -20.37 -13.39
CA SER A 468 -11.43 -19.93 -13.92
C SER A 468 -11.57 -19.32 -15.32
N TYR A 469 -12.32 -19.96 -16.21
CA TYR A 469 -12.62 -19.42 -17.54
C TYR A 469 -13.44 -18.13 -17.48
N GLU A 470 -14.42 -18.06 -16.59
CA GLU A 470 -15.22 -16.84 -16.43
C GLU A 470 -14.37 -15.67 -15.91
N LEU A 471 -13.48 -15.90 -14.94
CA LEU A 471 -12.56 -14.87 -14.47
C LEU A 471 -11.60 -14.42 -15.59
N TYR A 472 -11.09 -15.36 -16.40
CA TYR A 472 -10.29 -15.01 -17.58
C TYR A 472 -11.06 -14.10 -18.54
N ARG A 473 -12.31 -14.45 -18.87
CA ARG A 473 -13.16 -13.66 -19.77
C ARG A 473 -13.39 -12.26 -19.22
N GLN A 474 -13.72 -12.14 -17.94
CA GLN A 474 -13.97 -10.85 -17.29
C GLN A 474 -12.74 -9.93 -17.31
N LEU A 475 -11.53 -10.49 -17.18
CA LEU A 475 -10.29 -9.73 -17.14
C LEU A 475 -9.66 -9.47 -18.52
N PHE A 476 -9.74 -10.42 -19.44
CA PHE A 476 -8.91 -10.43 -20.66
C PHE A 476 -9.70 -10.50 -21.97
N ALA A 477 -11.03 -10.60 -21.96
CA ALA A 477 -11.81 -10.64 -23.20
C ALA A 477 -11.49 -9.51 -24.20
N PRO A 478 -11.30 -8.23 -23.79
CA PRO A 478 -10.96 -7.16 -24.72
C PRO A 478 -9.61 -7.32 -25.44
N VAL A 479 -8.72 -8.15 -24.91
CA VAL A 479 -7.36 -8.38 -25.45
C VAL A 479 -7.07 -9.87 -25.73
N HIS A 480 -8.09 -10.72 -25.77
CA HIS A 480 -7.94 -12.17 -25.99
C HIS A 480 -7.13 -12.49 -27.25
N ASP A 481 -7.49 -11.86 -28.37
CA ASP A 481 -6.80 -12.07 -29.65
C ASP A 481 -5.35 -11.54 -29.63
N HIS A 482 -5.10 -10.44 -28.89
CA HIS A 482 -3.76 -9.89 -28.72
C HIS A 482 -2.87 -10.81 -27.87
N LEU A 483 -3.44 -11.42 -26.83
CA LEU A 483 -2.75 -12.40 -25.98
C LEU A 483 -2.31 -13.63 -26.75
N ALA A 484 -2.98 -14.02 -27.84
CA ALA A 484 -2.52 -15.12 -28.70
C ALA A 484 -1.14 -14.86 -29.32
N SER A 485 -0.77 -13.59 -29.51
CA SER A 485 0.53 -13.18 -30.06
C SER A 485 1.61 -12.89 -29.00
N ALA A 486 1.22 -12.85 -27.72
CA ALA A 486 2.14 -12.61 -26.62
C ALA A 486 2.70 -13.95 -26.11
N GLU A 487 3.97 -14.22 -26.42
CA GLU A 487 4.71 -15.39 -25.93
C GLU A 487 5.14 -15.24 -24.46
N HIS A 488 5.30 -13.99 -24.00
CA HIS A 488 5.61 -13.67 -22.62
C HIS A 488 4.72 -12.53 -22.11
N LEU A 489 3.92 -12.84 -21.10
CA LEU A 489 3.09 -11.90 -20.37
C LEU A 489 3.78 -11.47 -19.07
N ILE A 490 4.17 -10.19 -19.00
CA ILE A 490 4.60 -9.54 -17.77
C ILE A 490 3.34 -8.97 -17.10
N PHE A 491 2.87 -9.61 -16.05
CA PHE A 491 1.64 -9.25 -15.36
C PHE A 491 1.91 -8.48 -14.07
N GLU A 492 1.29 -7.32 -13.91
CA GLU A 492 1.27 -6.56 -12.66
C GLU A 492 -0.12 -6.68 -12.00
N PRO A 493 -0.30 -7.62 -11.05
CA PRO A 493 -1.58 -7.86 -10.39
C PRO A 493 -1.97 -6.75 -9.40
N ASP A 494 -3.27 -6.62 -9.18
CA ASP A 494 -3.87 -5.82 -8.10
C ASP A 494 -5.05 -6.58 -7.48
N GLY A 495 -5.52 -6.15 -6.31
CA GLY A 495 -6.66 -6.74 -5.60
C GLY A 495 -6.57 -8.27 -5.45
N GLY A 496 -7.68 -8.97 -5.72
CA GLY A 496 -7.80 -10.43 -5.60
C GLY A 496 -6.79 -11.24 -6.43
N MET A 497 -6.23 -10.70 -7.52
CA MET A 497 -5.22 -11.43 -8.31
C MET A 497 -3.86 -11.53 -7.61
N LEU A 498 -3.62 -10.81 -6.51
CA LEU A 498 -2.38 -10.93 -5.73
C LEU A 498 -2.20 -12.29 -5.04
N GLN A 499 -3.27 -13.07 -4.92
CA GLN A 499 -3.26 -14.40 -4.27
C GLN A 499 -3.44 -15.56 -5.25
N LEU A 500 -3.63 -15.27 -6.54
CA LEU A 500 -3.90 -16.24 -7.59
C LEU A 500 -2.95 -16.01 -8.78
N PRO A 501 -2.07 -16.96 -9.13
CA PRO A 501 -1.27 -16.86 -10.34
C PRO A 501 -2.16 -16.78 -11.58
N PRO A 502 -1.95 -15.85 -12.52
CA PRO A 502 -2.75 -15.80 -13.75
C PRO A 502 -2.54 -17.04 -14.63
N ALA A 503 -1.47 -17.81 -14.41
CA ALA A 503 -1.18 -19.05 -15.12
C ALA A 503 -2.31 -20.10 -15.02
N VAL A 504 -3.07 -20.09 -13.92
CA VAL A 504 -4.16 -21.05 -13.67
C VAL A 504 -5.50 -20.64 -14.30
N LEU A 505 -5.53 -19.50 -15.01
CA LEU A 505 -6.71 -19.06 -15.74
C LEU A 505 -6.93 -19.93 -16.98
N VAL A 506 -8.15 -20.40 -17.19
CA VAL A 506 -8.53 -21.17 -18.38
C VAL A 506 -8.89 -20.20 -19.51
N THR A 507 -8.39 -20.45 -20.72
CA THR A 507 -8.49 -19.48 -21.83
C THR A 507 -9.52 -19.85 -22.89
N SER A 508 -10.09 -21.06 -22.85
CA SER A 508 -10.87 -21.66 -23.92
C SER A 508 -12.12 -22.36 -23.40
N GLU A 509 -13.29 -21.88 -23.81
CA GLU A 509 -14.58 -22.53 -23.56
C GLU A 509 -14.63 -23.95 -24.15
N GLU A 510 -13.95 -24.19 -25.27
CA GLU A 510 -13.89 -25.51 -25.89
C GLU A 510 -13.19 -26.51 -24.97
N SER A 511 -12.09 -26.10 -24.31
CA SER A 511 -11.38 -26.95 -23.35
C SER A 511 -12.20 -27.23 -22.09
N VAL A 512 -12.97 -26.24 -21.61
CA VAL A 512 -13.92 -26.40 -20.49
C VAL A 512 -14.97 -27.45 -20.85
N ASN A 513 -15.60 -27.33 -22.01
CA ASN A 513 -16.65 -28.25 -22.47
C ASN A 513 -16.11 -29.69 -22.65
N LYS A 514 -14.88 -29.85 -23.16
CA LYS A 514 -14.21 -31.15 -23.27
C LYS A 514 -13.94 -31.76 -21.89
N TYR A 515 -13.46 -30.95 -20.95
CA TYR A 515 -13.24 -31.39 -19.57
C TYR A 515 -14.55 -31.85 -18.93
N LEU A 516 -15.62 -31.04 -18.99
CA LEU A 516 -16.93 -31.41 -18.41
C LEU A 516 -17.50 -32.69 -19.03
N ALA A 517 -17.42 -32.85 -20.35
CA ALA A 517 -17.88 -34.07 -21.03
C ALA A 517 -17.06 -35.32 -20.64
N LYS A 518 -15.78 -35.16 -20.29
CA LYS A 518 -14.93 -36.23 -19.77
C LYS A 518 -15.32 -36.63 -18.34
N GLN A 519 -15.79 -35.68 -17.54
CA GLN A 519 -16.22 -35.89 -16.15
C GLN A 519 -17.59 -36.60 -16.02
N ASP A 520 -18.37 -36.65 -17.10
CA ASP A 520 -19.64 -37.42 -17.13
C ASP A 520 -19.42 -38.95 -17.14
N ASP A 521 -18.18 -39.41 -17.36
CA ASP A 521 -17.80 -40.82 -17.32
C ASP A 521 -17.33 -41.22 -15.91
N GLU A 522 -18.07 -42.10 -15.23
CA GLU A 522 -17.77 -42.56 -13.86
C GLU A 522 -16.41 -43.31 -13.75
N GLU A 523 -15.80 -43.74 -14.87
CA GLU A 523 -14.49 -44.39 -14.88
C GLU A 523 -13.31 -43.39 -14.93
N VAL A 524 -13.57 -42.10 -15.18
CA VAL A 524 -12.54 -41.06 -15.26
C VAL A 524 -12.18 -40.54 -13.87
N ASN A 525 -10.88 -40.34 -13.62
CA ASN A 525 -10.40 -39.67 -12.42
C ASN A 525 -10.87 -38.20 -12.41
N PRO A 526 -11.63 -37.75 -11.41
CA PRO A 526 -12.10 -36.37 -11.36
C PRO A 526 -10.98 -35.34 -11.18
N PHE A 527 -9.77 -35.78 -10.81
CA PHE A 527 -8.58 -34.95 -10.73
C PHE A 527 -7.72 -34.91 -12.00
N ASP A 528 -8.23 -35.43 -13.12
CA ASP A 528 -7.53 -35.40 -14.41
C ASP A 528 -7.96 -34.20 -15.27
N PHE A 529 -7.11 -33.16 -15.23
CA PHE A 529 -7.26 -31.90 -15.95
C PHE A 529 -6.45 -31.83 -17.25
N THR A 530 -5.97 -32.98 -17.75
CA THR A 530 -5.26 -33.03 -19.03
C THR A 530 -6.14 -32.50 -20.17
N GLY A 531 -5.55 -31.66 -21.03
CA GLY A 531 -6.24 -31.06 -22.18
C GLY A 531 -7.00 -29.75 -21.90
N ILE A 532 -6.87 -29.17 -20.70
CA ILE A 532 -7.33 -27.80 -20.42
C ILE A 532 -6.34 -26.78 -21.00
N ASP A 533 -6.87 -25.74 -21.65
CA ASP A 533 -6.07 -24.66 -22.26
C ASP A 533 -5.75 -23.57 -21.21
N TRP A 534 -4.77 -23.86 -20.35
CA TRP A 534 -4.30 -22.92 -19.33
C TRP A 534 -3.56 -21.72 -19.93
N LEU A 535 -3.75 -20.53 -19.36
CA LEU A 535 -3.04 -19.32 -19.79
C LEU A 535 -1.53 -19.50 -19.72
N GLY A 536 -1.03 -20.19 -18.68
CA GLY A 536 0.38 -20.48 -18.48
C GLY A 536 0.94 -21.69 -19.26
N ARG A 537 0.12 -22.40 -20.05
CA ARG A 537 0.58 -23.57 -20.81
C ARG A 537 1.48 -23.19 -21.99
N ASP A 538 1.03 -22.23 -22.78
CA ASP A 538 1.71 -21.80 -24.01
C ASP A 538 2.38 -20.42 -23.88
N ARG A 539 2.41 -19.86 -22.67
CA ARG A 539 2.94 -18.51 -22.42
C ARG A 539 3.81 -18.46 -21.19
N ARG A 540 4.95 -17.80 -21.34
CA ARG A 540 5.79 -17.36 -20.23
C ARG A 540 5.04 -16.31 -19.44
N ILE A 541 5.02 -16.44 -18.11
CA ILE A 541 4.38 -15.48 -17.23
C ILE A 541 5.40 -15.05 -16.18
N SER A 542 5.62 -13.73 -16.09
CA SER A 542 6.38 -13.11 -15.00
C SER A 542 5.51 -12.08 -14.30
N ILE A 543 5.71 -11.93 -13.01
CA ILE A 543 5.02 -10.97 -12.16
C ILE A 543 5.90 -9.74 -11.95
N ALA A 544 5.38 -8.57 -12.32
CA ALA A 544 5.99 -7.28 -12.02
C ALA A 544 5.31 -6.64 -10.81
N VAL A 545 6.12 -6.00 -9.94
CA VAL A 545 5.61 -5.26 -8.78
C VAL A 545 5.33 -3.78 -9.07
N SER A 546 5.88 -3.29 -10.18
CA SER A 546 5.69 -1.94 -10.75
C SER A 546 6.35 -1.86 -12.14
N PRO A 547 5.96 -0.91 -13.01
CA PRO A 547 6.61 -0.72 -14.31
C PRO A 547 8.09 -0.35 -14.17
N ARG A 548 8.42 0.52 -13.21
CA ARG A 548 9.80 0.89 -12.91
C ARG A 548 10.65 -0.32 -12.47
N GLY A 549 10.13 -1.12 -11.53
CA GLY A 549 10.85 -2.30 -11.04
C GLY A 549 11.16 -3.28 -12.18
N PHE A 550 10.23 -3.47 -13.11
CA PHE A 550 10.47 -4.25 -14.32
C PHE A 550 11.60 -3.64 -15.18
N LEU A 551 11.55 -2.34 -15.47
CA LEU A 551 12.58 -1.65 -16.27
C LEU A 551 13.97 -1.75 -15.64
N GLU A 552 14.06 -1.60 -14.33
CA GLU A 552 15.32 -1.71 -13.61
C GLU A 552 15.88 -3.12 -13.69
N LEU A 553 15.06 -4.14 -13.39
CA LEU A 553 15.47 -5.54 -13.46
C LEU A 553 15.89 -5.96 -14.87
N ARG A 554 15.15 -5.52 -15.90
CA ARG A 554 15.51 -5.77 -17.30
C ARG A 554 16.88 -5.23 -17.66
N ASN A 555 17.19 -4.01 -17.19
CA ASN A 555 18.47 -3.36 -17.45
C ASN A 555 19.64 -3.84 -16.56
N LEU A 556 19.40 -4.63 -15.52
CA LEU A 556 20.48 -5.19 -14.71
C LEU A 556 21.33 -6.18 -15.51
N ALA A 557 22.65 -6.00 -15.42
CA ALA A 557 23.59 -6.96 -15.97
C ALA A 557 23.44 -8.34 -15.28
N PRO A 558 23.70 -9.44 -16.01
CA PRO A 558 23.81 -10.76 -15.43
C PRO A 558 24.80 -10.79 -14.26
N SER A 559 24.62 -11.75 -13.37
CA SER A 559 25.54 -12.00 -12.27
C SER A 559 26.98 -12.19 -12.75
N THR A 560 27.91 -11.57 -12.01
CA THR A 560 29.36 -11.79 -12.16
C THR A 560 29.91 -12.79 -11.13
N ALA A 561 29.04 -13.46 -10.38
CA ALA A 561 29.40 -14.49 -9.41
C ALA A 561 30.07 -15.69 -10.10
N ARG A 562 30.99 -16.32 -9.38
CA ARG A 562 31.83 -17.43 -9.87
C ARG A 562 31.34 -18.81 -9.44
N ARG A 563 30.60 -18.91 -8.34
CA ARG A 563 29.98 -20.16 -7.89
C ARG A 563 28.58 -20.25 -8.45
N ASP A 564 28.19 -21.45 -8.85
CA ASP A 564 26.93 -21.62 -9.56
C ASP A 564 25.74 -21.66 -8.60
N TYR A 565 25.84 -22.40 -7.50
CA TYR A 565 24.68 -22.74 -6.67
C TYR A 565 24.97 -22.79 -5.17
N LEU A 566 24.07 -22.20 -4.38
CA LEU A 566 23.98 -22.33 -2.93
C LEU A 566 22.58 -22.77 -2.51
N GLY A 567 22.45 -23.97 -1.96
CA GLY A 567 21.22 -24.49 -1.35
C GLY A 567 21.18 -24.25 0.16
N LEU A 568 20.05 -23.80 0.68
CA LEU A 568 19.85 -23.39 2.08
C LEU A 568 18.53 -23.96 2.59
N GLY A 569 18.52 -24.82 3.61
CA GLY A 569 17.26 -25.42 4.06
C GLY A 569 17.42 -26.43 5.18
N GLN A 570 16.37 -27.21 5.43
CA GLN A 570 16.31 -28.24 6.48
C GLN A 570 16.85 -27.70 7.83
N ASN A 571 16.09 -26.81 8.46
CA ASN A 571 16.48 -26.24 9.74
C ASN A 571 16.66 -27.31 10.83
N ALA A 572 17.55 -27.06 11.78
CA ALA A 572 17.69 -27.88 12.97
C ALA A 572 16.42 -27.80 13.84
N ILE A 573 16.00 -28.94 14.40
CA ILE A 573 14.87 -28.98 15.33
C ILE A 573 15.33 -28.38 16.68
N PRO A 574 14.61 -27.38 17.25
CA PRO A 574 15.05 -26.70 18.46
C PRO A 574 15.15 -27.63 19.67
N THR A 575 16.15 -27.40 20.52
CA THR A 575 16.32 -28.15 21.78
C THR A 575 15.37 -27.61 22.87
N GLN A 576 15.05 -28.42 23.88
CA GLN A 576 14.19 -28.05 25.03
C GLN A 576 14.62 -26.74 25.72
N GLN A 577 15.92 -26.43 25.75
CA GLN A 577 16.43 -25.20 26.36
C GLN A 577 16.02 -23.93 25.59
N ILE A 578 15.90 -24.01 24.27
CA ILE A 578 15.43 -22.92 23.42
C ILE A 578 13.92 -22.71 23.61
N PHE A 579 13.15 -23.80 23.72
CA PHE A 579 11.72 -23.79 24.01
C PHE A 579 11.37 -22.98 25.26
N ASP A 580 12.14 -23.13 26.35
CA ASP A 580 11.89 -22.43 27.60
C ASP A 580 12.19 -20.92 27.53
N SER A 581 13.19 -20.53 26.73
CA SER A 581 13.65 -19.14 26.59
C SER A 581 12.81 -18.27 25.64
N ALA A 582 12.22 -18.87 24.59
CA ALA A 582 11.46 -18.15 23.56
C ALA A 582 9.99 -17.85 23.96
N SER A 583 9.50 -18.42 25.08
CA SER A 583 8.08 -18.38 25.44
C SER A 583 7.59 -17.10 26.15
N THR A 584 8.47 -16.12 26.41
CA THR A 584 8.19 -14.98 27.30
C THR A 584 7.81 -13.67 26.60
N GLU A 585 7.95 -13.55 25.28
CA GLU A 585 7.60 -12.35 24.52
C GLU A 585 6.24 -12.47 23.82
N ALA A 586 5.46 -11.37 23.82
CA ALA A 586 4.06 -11.40 23.41
C ALA A 586 3.83 -11.59 21.90
N CYS A 587 4.82 -11.26 21.06
CA CYS A 587 4.74 -11.27 19.59
C CYS A 587 5.85 -12.08 18.90
N THR A 588 6.23 -13.23 19.48
CA THR A 588 7.13 -14.20 18.84
C THR A 588 6.37 -15.39 18.28
N TRP A 589 6.92 -16.01 17.23
CA TRP A 589 6.38 -17.25 16.65
C TRP A 589 6.49 -18.41 17.65
N PRO A 590 5.48 -19.30 17.73
CA PRO A 590 5.58 -20.46 18.59
C PRO A 590 6.67 -21.41 18.06
N VAL A 591 7.50 -21.95 18.96
CA VAL A 591 8.69 -22.77 18.60
C VAL A 591 8.34 -24.05 17.83
N ASN A 592 7.10 -24.52 17.92
CA ASN A 592 6.60 -25.64 17.10
C ASN A 592 6.66 -25.35 15.59
N THR A 593 6.76 -24.08 15.16
CA THR A 593 6.96 -23.66 13.77
C THR A 593 8.21 -24.30 13.16
N TRP A 594 9.27 -24.52 13.95
CA TRP A 594 10.51 -25.17 13.52
C TRP A 594 10.48 -26.70 13.60
N GLY A 595 9.40 -27.30 14.12
CA GLY A 595 9.33 -28.72 14.45
C GLY A 595 9.15 -29.67 13.27
N LYS A 596 9.01 -29.15 12.04
CA LYS A 596 8.83 -29.92 10.80
C LYS A 596 9.69 -29.33 9.67
N PRO A 597 11.02 -29.50 9.69
CA PRO A 597 11.88 -28.99 8.63
C PRO A 597 11.52 -29.57 7.26
N ILE A 598 11.69 -28.78 6.21
CA ILE A 598 11.58 -29.23 4.81
C ILE A 598 12.81 -30.08 4.48
N SER A 599 12.62 -31.18 3.73
CA SER A 599 13.73 -32.05 3.31
C SER A 599 14.74 -31.30 2.45
N ALA A 600 16.04 -31.55 2.65
CA ALA A 600 17.10 -31.00 1.80
C ALA A 600 17.31 -31.78 0.50
N ASP A 601 16.52 -32.82 0.20
CA ASP A 601 16.70 -33.66 -0.99
C ASP A 601 16.70 -32.86 -2.29
N GLU A 602 15.80 -31.87 -2.43
CA GLU A 602 15.77 -30.99 -3.59
C GLU A 602 17.05 -30.14 -3.72
N LEU A 603 17.64 -29.72 -2.60
CA LEU A 603 18.84 -28.88 -2.59
C LEU A 603 20.06 -29.67 -3.06
N TYR A 604 20.24 -30.89 -2.55
CA TYR A 604 21.34 -31.76 -2.96
C TYR A 604 21.20 -32.19 -4.41
N PHE A 605 19.97 -32.44 -4.87
CA PHE A 605 19.71 -32.76 -6.26
C PHE A 605 20.06 -31.59 -7.19
N ALA A 606 19.60 -30.37 -6.86
CA ALA A 606 19.91 -29.16 -7.62
C ALA A 606 21.42 -28.88 -7.65
N ALA A 607 22.12 -28.98 -6.52
CA ALA A 607 23.58 -28.84 -6.45
C ALA A 607 24.31 -29.81 -7.40
N GLY A 608 23.81 -31.05 -7.51
CA GLY A 608 24.35 -32.06 -8.43
C GLY A 608 24.24 -31.69 -9.91
N LYS A 609 23.29 -30.83 -10.31
CA LYS A 609 23.11 -30.40 -11.71
C LYS A 609 24.16 -29.38 -12.15
N PHE A 610 24.63 -28.54 -11.24
CA PHE A 610 25.67 -27.55 -11.52
C PHE A 610 27.09 -28.14 -11.50
N GLY A 611 27.27 -29.38 -11.04
CA GLY A 611 28.58 -30.04 -10.91
C GLY A 611 29.45 -29.49 -9.76
N SER A 612 29.30 -28.21 -9.41
CA SER A 612 29.77 -27.58 -8.16
C SER A 612 28.65 -26.74 -7.55
N GLY A 613 28.13 -27.16 -6.40
CA GLY A 613 27.14 -26.43 -5.63
C GLY A 613 27.31 -26.70 -4.14
N ASP A 614 27.17 -25.65 -3.33
CA ASP A 614 27.28 -25.73 -1.88
C ASP A 614 25.88 -25.89 -1.28
N VAL A 615 25.74 -26.67 -0.21
CA VAL A 615 24.46 -26.88 0.50
C VAL A 615 24.68 -26.69 2.00
N MET A 616 23.87 -25.83 2.63
CA MET A 616 23.90 -25.53 4.05
C MET A 616 22.58 -25.98 4.71
N THR A 617 22.68 -26.93 5.62
CA THR A 617 21.53 -27.50 6.36
C THR A 617 21.77 -27.54 7.86
N ASP A 618 20.72 -27.88 8.60
CA ASP A 618 20.77 -28.16 10.03
C ASP A 618 21.43 -27.00 10.81
N GLU A 619 22.32 -27.25 11.76
CA GLU A 619 22.92 -26.20 12.60
C GLU A 619 23.79 -25.20 11.83
N ALA A 620 24.17 -25.48 10.58
CA ALA A 620 24.90 -24.53 9.75
C ALA A 620 23.97 -23.46 9.15
N PHE A 621 22.69 -23.78 8.93
CA PHE A 621 21.72 -22.89 8.28
C PHE A 621 21.14 -21.85 9.26
N THR A 622 21.95 -20.93 9.77
CA THR A 622 21.49 -19.84 10.66
C THR A 622 21.40 -18.49 9.93
N ASP A 623 20.53 -17.61 10.39
CA ASP A 623 20.39 -16.23 9.90
C ASP A 623 21.69 -15.42 10.07
N THR A 624 22.33 -15.53 11.24
CA THR A 624 23.62 -14.87 11.51
C THR A 624 24.76 -15.38 10.62
N ALA A 625 24.78 -16.67 10.26
CA ALA A 625 25.79 -17.22 9.36
C ALA A 625 25.65 -16.63 7.95
N LEU A 626 24.41 -16.45 7.48
CA LEU A 626 24.12 -15.83 6.19
C LEU A 626 24.51 -14.34 6.18
N LEU A 627 24.12 -13.59 7.20
CA LEU A 627 24.41 -12.16 7.31
C LEU A 627 25.91 -11.85 7.37
N ASN A 628 26.69 -12.73 8.02
CA ASN A 628 28.13 -12.57 8.16
C ASN A 628 28.93 -13.20 7.00
N SER A 629 28.25 -13.87 6.05
CA SER A 629 28.92 -14.54 4.93
C SER A 629 29.44 -13.53 3.93
N GLN A 630 30.76 -13.52 3.74
CA GLN A 630 31.39 -12.75 2.66
C GLN A 630 31.28 -13.45 1.30
N GLU A 631 30.91 -14.74 1.28
CA GLU A 631 30.88 -15.56 0.05
C GLU A 631 29.49 -15.60 -0.59
N ILE A 632 28.42 -15.22 0.12
CA ILE A 632 27.05 -15.30 -0.40
C ILE A 632 26.83 -14.46 -1.68
N ASN A 633 27.64 -13.41 -1.89
CA ASN A 633 27.63 -12.59 -3.09
C ASN A 633 28.34 -13.23 -4.30
N ASP A 634 28.97 -14.39 -4.14
CA ASP A 634 29.70 -15.10 -5.19
C ASP A 634 28.94 -16.30 -5.73
N TYR A 635 27.63 -16.41 -5.45
CA TYR A 635 26.72 -17.41 -6.03
C TYR A 635 25.75 -16.82 -7.05
N ARG A 636 25.57 -17.53 -8.18
CA ARG A 636 24.61 -17.16 -9.24
C ARG A 636 23.18 -17.56 -8.89
N VAL A 637 23.00 -18.71 -8.25
CA VAL A 637 21.70 -19.22 -7.79
C VAL A 637 21.74 -19.43 -6.28
N VAL A 638 20.75 -18.87 -5.58
CA VAL A 638 20.54 -19.10 -4.14
C VAL A 638 19.16 -19.72 -3.95
N HIS A 639 19.09 -20.92 -3.39
CA HIS A 639 17.84 -21.67 -3.26
C HIS A 639 17.54 -21.94 -1.79
N PHE A 640 16.43 -21.39 -1.30
CA PHE A 640 15.88 -21.62 0.03
C PHE A 640 14.79 -22.70 0.01
N ALA A 641 15.01 -23.80 0.72
CA ALA A 641 14.06 -24.89 0.98
C ALA A 641 13.67 -24.89 2.46
N THR A 642 12.85 -23.94 2.87
CA THR A 642 12.46 -23.74 4.29
C THR A 642 11.05 -23.16 4.41
N HIS A 643 10.47 -23.06 5.60
CA HIS A 643 9.15 -22.45 5.76
C HIS A 643 9.20 -20.92 5.60
N GLY A 644 8.22 -20.37 4.88
CA GLY A 644 7.96 -18.94 4.83
C GLY A 644 6.91 -18.54 5.84
N LEU A 645 7.15 -17.46 6.56
CA LEU A 645 6.21 -16.86 7.51
C LEU A 645 5.78 -15.52 6.93
N VAL A 646 4.50 -15.35 6.63
CA VAL A 646 3.97 -14.15 5.95
C VAL A 646 2.86 -13.43 6.73
N THR A 647 2.41 -14.01 7.85
CA THR A 647 1.33 -13.47 8.69
C THR A 647 1.85 -12.94 10.02
N ALA A 648 0.96 -12.41 10.86
CA ALA A 648 1.28 -12.08 12.24
C ALA A 648 1.40 -13.36 13.08
N PRO A 649 2.34 -13.44 14.03
CA PRO A 649 2.52 -14.63 14.86
C PRO A 649 1.29 -14.93 15.74
N ARG A 650 0.51 -13.89 16.11
CA ARG A 650 -0.74 -13.97 16.89
C ARG A 650 -1.65 -12.77 16.58
N PRO A 651 -2.97 -12.87 16.84
CA PRO A 651 -3.88 -11.72 16.76
C PRO A 651 -3.40 -10.54 17.62
N GLY A 652 -3.42 -9.33 17.05
CA GLY A 652 -2.95 -8.11 17.71
C GLY A 652 -1.44 -7.84 17.62
N CYS A 653 -0.65 -8.72 17.00
CA CYS A 653 0.75 -8.46 16.67
C CYS A 653 0.92 -7.92 15.25
N PRO A 654 1.96 -7.09 14.98
CA PRO A 654 2.27 -6.69 13.61
C PRO A 654 2.70 -7.92 12.78
N PRO A 655 2.36 -7.97 11.48
CA PRO A 655 2.93 -8.95 10.56
C PRO A 655 4.46 -8.87 10.54
N SER A 656 5.13 -10.03 10.57
CA SER A 656 6.59 -10.09 10.57
C SER A 656 7.07 -11.14 9.57
N PRO A 657 7.16 -10.80 8.27
CA PRO A 657 7.56 -11.75 7.24
C PRO A 657 9.01 -12.23 7.43
N ALA A 658 9.24 -13.53 7.33
CA ALA A 658 10.55 -14.16 7.53
C ALA A 658 10.64 -15.52 6.84
N LEU A 659 11.87 -16.00 6.63
CA LEU A 659 12.16 -17.40 6.33
C LEU A 659 12.65 -18.09 7.61
N VAL A 660 12.21 -19.33 7.84
CA VAL A 660 12.67 -20.12 8.98
C VAL A 660 14.13 -20.54 8.75
N THR A 661 14.99 -20.30 9.73
CA THR A 661 16.38 -20.78 9.78
C THR A 661 16.59 -21.60 11.05
N SER A 662 17.78 -22.15 11.24
CA SER A 662 18.19 -22.76 12.49
C SER A 662 18.53 -21.70 13.52
N PHE A 663 18.16 -21.95 14.78
CA PHE A 663 18.70 -21.19 15.91
C PHE A 663 20.21 -21.37 15.98
N GLY A 664 20.92 -20.27 16.27
CA GLY A 664 22.38 -20.24 16.32
C GLY A 664 22.93 -19.47 17.52
N GLN A 665 24.23 -19.21 17.49
CA GLN A 665 24.89 -18.32 18.46
C GLN A 665 24.74 -16.85 18.04
N ASP A 666 25.24 -15.94 18.87
CA ASP A 666 25.35 -14.50 18.57
C ASP A 666 24.03 -13.79 18.25
N GLY A 667 22.93 -14.22 18.87
CA GLY A 667 21.63 -13.57 18.74
C GLY A 667 20.79 -14.05 17.56
N SER A 668 21.19 -15.15 16.89
CA SER A 668 20.36 -15.85 15.91
C SER A 668 19.06 -16.33 16.55
N ASP A 669 17.96 -15.82 16.04
CA ASP A 669 16.60 -16.10 16.53
C ASP A 669 15.88 -17.17 15.70
N GLY A 670 16.59 -17.79 14.76
CA GLY A 670 16.05 -18.82 13.88
C GLY A 670 15.11 -18.26 12.79
N LEU A 671 15.13 -16.95 12.56
CA LEU A 671 14.40 -16.30 11.49
C LEU A 671 15.35 -15.49 10.63
N LEU A 672 15.27 -15.66 9.32
CA LEU A 672 15.81 -14.70 8.37
C LEU A 672 14.69 -13.72 8.06
N SER A 673 14.58 -12.67 8.87
CA SER A 673 13.54 -11.66 8.76
C SER A 673 13.67 -10.86 7.46
N PHE A 674 12.55 -10.27 7.02
CA PHE A 674 12.55 -9.30 5.91
C PHE A 674 13.65 -8.23 6.01
N ARG A 675 13.90 -7.74 7.23
CA ARG A 675 14.94 -6.73 7.50
C ARG A 675 16.35 -7.28 7.22
N GLU A 676 16.61 -8.51 7.62
CA GLU A 676 17.90 -9.17 7.44
C GLU A 676 18.12 -9.56 5.97
N ILE A 677 17.07 -9.98 5.27
CA ILE A 677 17.13 -10.21 3.83
C ILE A 677 17.55 -8.93 3.10
N PHE A 678 16.97 -7.78 3.45
CA PHE A 678 17.34 -6.48 2.86
C PHE A 678 18.79 -6.04 3.18
N ASP A 679 19.41 -6.61 4.21
CA ASP A 679 20.81 -6.39 4.59
C ASP A 679 21.77 -7.42 3.95
N LEU A 680 21.27 -8.47 3.29
CA LEU A 680 22.10 -9.39 2.52
C LEU A 680 22.78 -8.68 1.35
N ASN A 681 23.96 -9.17 0.99
CA ASN A 681 24.71 -8.72 -0.18
C ASN A 681 24.73 -9.85 -1.22
N LEU A 682 23.76 -9.84 -2.13
CA LEU A 682 23.60 -10.84 -3.18
C LEU A 682 24.10 -10.30 -4.52
N ASN A 683 24.59 -11.20 -5.36
CA ASN A 683 24.81 -10.96 -6.78
C ASN A 683 24.20 -12.12 -7.57
N ALA A 684 23.00 -12.57 -7.17
CA ALA A 684 22.38 -13.75 -7.75
C ALA A 684 21.55 -13.39 -8.99
N ASP A 685 21.61 -14.22 -10.03
CA ASP A 685 20.66 -14.16 -11.14
C ASP A 685 19.26 -14.55 -10.64
N VAL A 686 19.18 -15.60 -9.82
CA VAL A 686 17.92 -16.13 -9.32
C VAL A 686 18.01 -16.50 -7.85
N VAL A 687 17.01 -16.07 -7.07
CA VAL A 687 16.69 -16.64 -5.76
C VAL A 687 15.48 -17.55 -5.91
N ILE A 688 15.59 -18.81 -5.51
CA ILE A 688 14.48 -19.78 -5.51
C ILE A 688 13.97 -19.92 -4.07
N LEU A 689 12.69 -19.68 -3.86
CA LEU A 689 11.99 -19.86 -2.59
C LEU A 689 11.04 -21.06 -2.74
N SER A 690 11.53 -22.26 -2.45
CA SER A 690 10.71 -23.47 -2.26
C SER A 690 10.03 -23.46 -0.89
N ALA A 691 9.56 -22.28 -0.47
CA ALA A 691 9.10 -22.03 0.87
C ALA A 691 7.56 -21.98 0.92
N CYS A 692 6.98 -22.84 1.76
CA CYS A 692 5.54 -22.99 1.96
C CYS A 692 4.83 -21.62 2.04
N ASP A 693 3.85 -21.40 1.17
CA ASP A 693 2.93 -20.25 1.21
C ASP A 693 3.60 -18.86 1.17
N THR A 694 4.82 -18.75 0.63
CA THR A 694 5.53 -17.46 0.57
C THR A 694 4.83 -16.41 -0.29
N ALA A 695 4.08 -16.84 -1.30
CA ALA A 695 3.23 -16.01 -2.15
C ALA A 695 1.73 -16.16 -1.87
N GLY A 696 1.32 -16.79 -0.75
CA GLY A 696 -0.08 -16.95 -0.40
C GLY A 696 -0.45 -16.50 1.02
N MET A 697 -1.70 -16.05 1.16
CA MET A 697 -2.41 -15.70 2.40
C MET A 697 -1.71 -14.75 3.41
N ALA A 698 -1.88 -13.44 3.18
CA ALA A 698 -2.46 -12.58 4.20
C ALA A 698 -3.97 -12.48 3.87
N THR A 699 -4.84 -13.17 4.61
CA THR A 699 -6.28 -13.08 4.31
C THR A 699 -6.74 -11.63 4.46
N ALA A 700 -7.68 -11.20 3.60
CA ALA A 700 -8.33 -9.90 3.74
C ALA A 700 -9.01 -9.74 5.11
N ALA A 701 -9.40 -10.84 5.78
CA ALA A 701 -9.95 -10.81 7.13
C ALA A 701 -8.89 -10.50 8.20
N VAL A 702 -7.71 -11.13 8.14
CA VAL A 702 -6.59 -10.86 9.08
C VAL A 702 -5.95 -9.50 8.81
N SER A 703 -5.91 -9.07 7.55
CA SER A 703 -5.46 -7.72 7.16
C SER A 703 -6.42 -6.64 7.68
N ARG A 704 -7.74 -6.86 7.56
CA ARG A 704 -8.77 -5.96 8.12
C ARG A 704 -8.71 -5.89 9.66
N GLU A 705 -8.51 -7.02 10.34
CA GLU A 705 -8.38 -7.05 11.81
C GLU A 705 -7.09 -6.37 12.31
N ALA A 706 -6.07 -6.21 11.46
CA ALA A 706 -4.88 -5.41 11.71
C ALA A 706 -5.02 -3.93 11.32
N GLY A 707 -6.22 -3.47 10.92
CA GLY A 707 -6.47 -2.10 10.46
C GLY A 707 -5.95 -1.80 9.04
N ILE A 708 -5.70 -2.84 8.24
CA ILE A 708 -5.23 -2.73 6.86
C ILE A 708 -6.42 -3.03 5.94
N THR A 709 -6.98 -2.00 5.31
CA THR A 709 -8.25 -2.05 4.58
C THR A 709 -8.19 -2.69 3.21
N THR A 710 -6.99 -2.87 2.64
CA THR A 710 -6.83 -3.55 1.36
C THR A 710 -6.34 -4.97 1.60
N GLY A 711 -7.20 -5.95 1.37
CA GLY A 711 -6.79 -7.34 1.21
C GLY A 711 -5.77 -7.45 0.09
N GLY A 712 -4.65 -8.11 0.35
CA GLY A 712 -3.56 -8.22 -0.62
C GLY A 712 -2.29 -8.66 0.06
N ASN A 713 -1.43 -9.37 -0.68
CA ASN A 713 -0.28 -10.07 -0.16
C ASN A 713 0.93 -9.14 0.17
N PHE A 714 0.73 -8.20 1.10
CA PHE A 714 1.73 -7.23 1.60
C PHE A 714 3.09 -7.87 1.94
N ALA A 715 3.05 -9.08 2.49
CA ALA A 715 4.23 -9.81 2.92
C ALA A 715 5.10 -10.30 1.75
N LEU A 716 4.50 -10.73 0.62
CA LEU A 716 5.22 -11.20 -0.57
C LEU A 716 5.91 -10.05 -1.31
N ASP A 717 5.16 -8.97 -1.59
CA ASP A 717 5.72 -7.78 -2.25
C ASP A 717 6.88 -7.22 -1.43
N GLY A 718 6.78 -7.27 -0.10
CA GLY A 718 7.88 -7.07 0.83
C GLY A 718 9.02 -8.04 0.56
N LEU A 719 8.85 -9.32 0.88
CA LEU A 719 9.92 -10.32 0.85
C LEU A 719 10.72 -10.33 -0.46
N VAL A 720 10.03 -10.25 -1.60
CA VAL A 720 10.66 -10.20 -2.92
C VAL A 720 11.45 -8.91 -3.12
N ARG A 721 10.91 -7.75 -2.71
CA ARG A 721 11.64 -6.47 -2.75
C ARG A 721 12.88 -6.50 -1.87
N ALA A 722 12.86 -7.21 -0.74
CA ALA A 722 14.07 -7.38 0.07
C ALA A 722 15.15 -8.16 -0.69
N PHE A 723 14.81 -9.27 -1.35
CA PHE A 723 15.77 -10.02 -2.16
C PHE A 723 16.29 -9.23 -3.37
N VAL A 724 15.41 -8.50 -4.06
CA VAL A 724 15.83 -7.62 -5.17
C VAL A 724 16.74 -6.49 -4.66
N ALA A 725 16.41 -5.88 -3.52
CA ALA A 725 17.24 -4.86 -2.90
C ALA A 725 18.59 -5.40 -2.42
N ALA A 726 18.61 -6.65 -1.96
CA ALA A 726 19.82 -7.37 -1.60
C ALA A 726 20.68 -7.69 -2.83
N GLY A 727 20.12 -7.69 -4.04
CA GLY A 727 20.84 -7.85 -5.30
C GLY A 727 20.46 -9.09 -6.12
N ALA A 728 19.33 -9.74 -5.83
CA ALA A 728 18.76 -10.75 -6.73
C ALA A 728 18.17 -10.07 -7.99
N ARG A 729 18.36 -10.67 -9.18
CA ARG A 729 17.73 -10.17 -10.43
C ARG A 729 16.31 -10.69 -10.60
N SER A 730 16.05 -11.93 -10.19
CA SER A 730 14.71 -12.54 -10.21
C SER A 730 14.51 -13.40 -8.97
N VAL A 731 13.25 -13.52 -8.53
CA VAL A 731 12.85 -14.37 -7.41
C VAL A 731 11.78 -15.35 -7.89
N VAL A 732 11.98 -16.64 -7.66
CA VAL A 732 10.97 -17.67 -7.88
C VAL A 732 10.34 -17.98 -6.53
N ALA A 733 9.01 -17.90 -6.43
CA ALA A 733 8.29 -18.13 -5.17
C ALA A 733 7.00 -18.91 -5.40
N SER A 734 6.47 -19.56 -4.35
CA SER A 734 5.26 -20.40 -4.44
C SER A 734 4.05 -19.78 -3.73
N HIS A 735 2.90 -19.77 -4.40
CA HIS A 735 1.63 -19.25 -3.87
C HIS A 735 1.01 -20.14 -2.80
N TRP A 736 1.40 -21.41 -2.70
CA TRP A 736 0.93 -22.35 -1.68
C TRP A 736 1.97 -23.46 -1.48
N PRO A 737 1.91 -24.20 -0.36
CA PRO A 737 2.73 -25.40 -0.17
C PRO A 737 2.36 -26.46 -1.21
N VAL A 738 3.36 -26.95 -1.95
CA VAL A 738 3.21 -28.10 -2.85
C VAL A 738 3.76 -29.33 -2.12
N PRO A 739 3.01 -30.44 -2.01
CA PRO A 739 3.48 -31.64 -1.33
C PRO A 739 4.52 -32.37 -2.17
N ASP A 740 5.28 -33.23 -1.50
CA ASP A 740 6.28 -34.10 -2.14
C ASP A 740 5.66 -35.23 -2.99
N ASP A 741 4.32 -35.33 -3.03
CA ASP A 741 3.63 -36.30 -3.88
C ASP A 741 4.00 -36.09 -5.36
N PHE A 742 4.35 -37.19 -6.03
CA PHE A 742 4.79 -37.20 -7.44
C PHE A 742 6.04 -36.35 -7.73
N ASP A 743 6.80 -36.00 -6.70
CA ASP A 743 8.03 -35.19 -6.78
C ASP A 743 7.81 -33.83 -7.50
N ALA A 744 6.60 -33.25 -7.41
CA ALA A 744 6.20 -32.09 -8.22
C ALA A 744 7.13 -30.88 -8.03
N THR A 745 7.45 -30.53 -6.79
CA THR A 745 8.41 -29.44 -6.47
C THR A 745 9.79 -29.72 -7.06
N GLN A 746 10.31 -30.95 -6.89
CA GLN A 746 11.59 -31.34 -7.43
C GLN A 746 11.61 -31.29 -8.96
N ARG A 747 10.51 -31.70 -9.64
CA ARG A 747 10.36 -31.63 -11.09
C ARG A 747 10.41 -30.19 -11.59
N LEU A 748 9.71 -29.27 -10.94
CA LEU A 748 9.71 -27.84 -11.28
C LEU A 748 11.10 -27.21 -11.07
N VAL A 749 11.70 -27.40 -9.90
CA VAL A 749 13.04 -26.89 -9.61
C VAL A 749 14.05 -27.47 -10.60
N ASN A 750 13.98 -28.77 -10.90
CA ASN A 750 14.85 -29.41 -11.89
C ASN A 750 14.67 -28.83 -13.30
N ALA A 751 13.46 -28.47 -13.70
CA ALA A 751 13.26 -27.79 -14.98
C ALA A 751 14.00 -26.45 -15.01
N ILE A 752 14.01 -25.71 -13.90
CA ILE A 752 14.72 -24.42 -13.76
C ILE A 752 16.25 -24.61 -13.78
N VAL A 753 16.78 -25.45 -12.89
CA VAL A 753 18.24 -25.59 -12.69
C VAL A 753 18.91 -26.53 -13.69
N GLY A 754 18.13 -27.38 -14.36
CA GLY A 754 18.59 -28.31 -15.40
C GLY A 754 18.37 -27.79 -16.83
N ALA A 755 17.90 -26.54 -16.99
CA ALA A 755 17.68 -25.94 -18.29
C ALA A 755 18.98 -25.82 -19.10
N GLU A 756 18.87 -25.93 -20.42
CA GLU A 756 20.03 -25.72 -21.30
C GLU A 756 20.60 -24.31 -21.11
N PRO A 757 21.94 -24.13 -21.10
CA PRO A 757 22.54 -22.80 -20.99
C PRO A 757 21.97 -21.82 -22.02
N GLY A 758 21.58 -20.64 -21.57
CA GLY A 758 20.93 -19.63 -22.40
C GLY A 758 19.40 -19.64 -22.38
N THR A 759 18.77 -20.66 -21.79
CA THR A 759 17.32 -20.72 -21.61
C THR A 759 16.85 -19.63 -20.61
N ALA A 760 15.81 -18.90 -20.98
CA ALA A 760 15.16 -17.93 -20.09
C ALA A 760 14.51 -18.64 -18.89
N LEU A 761 14.58 -18.03 -17.70
CA LEU A 761 13.98 -18.55 -16.47
C LEU A 761 12.47 -18.83 -16.63
N ALA A 762 11.74 -17.93 -17.30
CA ALA A 762 10.31 -18.16 -17.54
C ALA A 762 10.05 -19.32 -18.48
N GLN A 763 10.92 -19.56 -19.47
CA GLN A 763 10.78 -20.71 -20.35
C GLN A 763 11.03 -22.03 -19.60
N SER A 764 12.05 -22.06 -18.74
CA SER A 764 12.38 -23.27 -17.97
C SER A 764 11.27 -23.65 -16.98
N LEU A 765 10.65 -22.66 -16.33
CA LEU A 765 9.48 -22.90 -15.47
C LEU A 765 8.27 -23.41 -16.28
N VAL A 766 7.92 -22.75 -17.40
CA VAL A 766 6.79 -23.18 -18.25
C VAL A 766 6.97 -24.61 -18.75
N ASN A 767 8.19 -25.00 -19.17
CA ASN A 767 8.45 -26.37 -19.61
C ASN A 767 8.15 -27.38 -18.49
N GLY A 768 8.62 -27.11 -17.26
CA GLY A 768 8.37 -27.98 -16.11
C GLY A 768 6.88 -28.03 -15.72
N GLN A 769 6.17 -26.92 -15.85
CA GLN A 769 4.73 -26.84 -15.61
C GLN A 769 3.94 -27.63 -16.65
N ALA A 770 4.28 -27.51 -17.94
CA ALA A 770 3.65 -28.25 -19.02
C ALA A 770 3.82 -29.77 -18.84
N ASP A 771 5.01 -30.23 -18.44
CA ASP A 771 5.27 -31.64 -18.15
C ASP A 771 4.38 -32.19 -17.02
N LEU A 772 4.04 -31.36 -16.02
CA LEU A 772 3.11 -31.73 -14.95
C LEU A 772 1.64 -31.67 -15.40
N MET A 773 1.28 -30.70 -16.25
CA MET A 773 -0.06 -30.59 -16.84
C MET A 773 -0.43 -31.80 -17.71
N ASP A 774 0.56 -32.42 -18.36
CA ASP A 774 0.36 -33.54 -19.30
C ASP A 774 0.25 -34.91 -18.63
N ASP A 775 0.54 -34.98 -17.33
CA ASP A 775 0.41 -36.19 -16.54
C ASP A 775 -0.91 -36.17 -15.75
N PRO A 776 -1.82 -37.13 -15.97
CA PRO A 776 -3.09 -37.22 -15.24
C PRO A 776 -2.95 -37.22 -13.71
N GLN A 777 -1.81 -37.66 -13.16
CA GLN A 777 -1.55 -37.67 -11.72
C GLN A 777 -1.19 -36.28 -11.16
N THR A 778 -0.65 -35.38 -12.00
CA THR A 778 -0.17 -34.05 -11.59
C THR A 778 -0.85 -32.90 -12.33
N SER A 779 -1.82 -33.20 -13.20
CA SER A 779 -2.49 -32.19 -14.05
C SER A 779 -3.28 -31.13 -13.25
N HIS A 780 -3.63 -31.40 -11.99
CA HIS A 780 -4.29 -30.44 -11.12
C HIS A 780 -3.38 -29.22 -10.81
N PRO A 781 -3.89 -27.96 -10.90
CA PRO A 781 -3.10 -26.73 -10.69
C PRO A 781 -2.31 -26.67 -9.37
N PHE A 782 -2.76 -27.38 -8.35
CA PHE A 782 -2.04 -27.55 -7.09
C PHE A 782 -0.56 -27.95 -7.27
N TYR A 783 -0.24 -28.81 -8.24
CA TYR A 783 1.11 -29.34 -8.43
C TYR A 783 2.02 -28.42 -9.28
N TRP A 784 1.47 -27.68 -10.24
CA TRP A 784 2.25 -26.90 -11.20
C TRP A 784 2.06 -25.38 -11.09
N GLY A 785 0.88 -24.94 -10.65
CA GLY A 785 0.47 -23.54 -10.64
C GLY A 785 1.00 -22.71 -9.47
N ALA A 786 1.66 -23.34 -8.49
CA ALA A 786 2.13 -22.65 -7.29
C ALA A 786 3.25 -21.66 -7.60
N PHE A 787 4.22 -22.08 -8.41
CA PHE A 787 5.46 -21.35 -8.64
C PHE A 787 5.26 -20.22 -9.66
N ILE A 788 5.67 -19.03 -9.26
CA ILE A 788 5.69 -17.81 -10.08
C ILE A 788 7.08 -17.20 -10.08
N ILE A 789 7.37 -16.45 -11.15
CA ILE A 789 8.56 -15.62 -11.25
C ILE A 789 8.18 -14.20 -10.91
N LEU A 790 8.81 -13.62 -9.91
CA LEU A 790 8.76 -12.19 -9.63
C LEU A 790 10.04 -11.53 -10.14
N GLY A 791 9.88 -10.55 -11.02
CA GLY A 791 10.99 -9.90 -11.71
C GLY A 791 11.04 -10.23 -13.19
N ASP A 792 12.24 -10.23 -13.77
CA ASP A 792 12.41 -10.41 -15.20
C ASP A 792 12.63 -11.89 -15.57
N GLY A 793 11.62 -12.51 -16.16
CA GLY A 793 11.67 -13.91 -16.61
C GLY A 793 12.61 -14.19 -17.76
N GLU A 794 13.12 -13.16 -18.46
CA GLU A 794 14.10 -13.33 -19.54
C GLU A 794 15.53 -13.53 -19.03
N LYS A 795 15.77 -13.35 -17.73
CA LYS A 795 17.08 -13.63 -17.14
C LYS A 795 17.39 -15.12 -17.24
N GLN A 796 18.65 -15.43 -17.52
CA GLN A 796 19.13 -16.81 -17.67
C GLN A 796 19.56 -17.35 -16.30
N VAL A 797 19.17 -18.59 -16.01
CA VAL A 797 19.62 -19.31 -14.79
C VAL A 797 21.08 -19.74 -14.96
N ILE A 798 21.42 -20.26 -16.13
CA ILE A 798 22.76 -20.65 -16.54
C ILE A 798 23.12 -19.83 -17.78
N ALA A 799 24.16 -19.01 -17.68
CA ALA A 799 24.63 -18.22 -18.81
C ALA A 799 25.08 -19.14 -19.96
N ALA A 800 24.69 -18.82 -21.20
CA ALA A 800 25.28 -19.47 -22.36
C ALA A 800 26.80 -19.22 -22.36
N GLY A 801 27.61 -20.28 -22.38
CA GLY A 801 29.07 -20.16 -22.42
C GLY A 801 29.51 -19.31 -23.61
N GLY A 802 30.32 -18.27 -23.35
CA GLY A 802 30.91 -17.39 -24.37
C GLY A 802 32.08 -18.00 -25.12
#